data_AF-A0A7S7SNY4-F1
#
_entry.id   AF-A0A7S7SNY4-F1
#
_cell.length_a   1.000
_cell.length_b   1.000
_cell.length_c   1.000
_cell.angle_alpha   90.00
_cell.angle_beta   90.00
_cell.angle_gamma   90.00
#
_symmetry.space_group_name_H-M   'P 1'
#
loop_
_entity.id
_entity.type
_entity.pdbx_description
1 polymer ?
#
loop_
_entity_poly.entity_id
_entity_poly.type
_entity_poly.pdbx_seq_one_letter_code
_entity_poly.pdbx_strand_id
1 'polypeptide(L)'
;MLLSGIDLPAQIFGPAGNVKAWEGTIRVRGNTSGSHSHPVMGQDDWNVSYSGDLKVRLDTKSPYGPIWTGTVTGTAAIDATQSHTLVGCTTTNTLKGSGPPTVPYKKEQVVLQLTSTGEYHLILGADVIQAHWSERTQCAILPKPPQDGDDLYTYFSDETQMVGPLPVSDAILRGSADFTRNTPFERPTFMDGEPPVSMQVEWELHPAGAAEEDEVIILLTDEYRQFRPEAAAGGGAGSGLRLTARLQKKGGGAPSARAALFEWKFVQCSREPGFALNAPFKDASVDPDLRFEAASNFIVTDQEGQQGSTPPGQWETSTAAISAHDWGAWGSIQVSAILLDGRRILGHLEGDTAQTDVRLPKRADGDLIAEIWRAQKGVGGRSDTSDDEADPVGDGTAGDGLTLYEEYRGFIENGQHIEGNPFKKDYFIHNRAGGVYLSGIRLFRRLSGLDVHYEMTADELSMDRVVNFNRAMGPHRVDQHGVEIFLFANNPGYAIASGGPGNPVKITGVFVPALTPPVQPGTARYFNSTLAHELFHACNVYHHGDGGDRDVTWRRVPGTDTVLEKAGGNEQQVSILREDGTLINSLMPEAPLAVTLGMKDGPHCGEDDCVMRYDVSGGYIADTDPTLRYRVQEATGMKLCSSGAGTGVNDANRTPQSRYGPAAAGRGTCSSQILVNDAVKAPER
;
A
#
# COMPACT_ATOMS: atom_id res chain seq x y z
N MET A 1 -53.63 -22.88 32.60
CA MET A 1 -53.06 -22.20 31.41
C MET A 1 -53.33 -20.72 31.57
N LEU A 2 -52.38 -19.99 32.15
CA LEU A 2 -52.41 -18.54 32.32
C LEU A 2 -51.41 -17.95 31.32
N LEU A 3 -51.91 -17.20 30.35
CA LEU A 3 -51.11 -16.41 29.42
C LEU A 3 -50.63 -15.16 30.16
N SER A 4 -49.43 -15.23 30.71
CA SER A 4 -48.64 -14.07 31.13
C SER A 4 -47.35 -14.06 30.31
N GLY A 5 -47.17 -13.05 29.45
CA GLY A 5 -45.89 -12.82 28.77
C GLY A 5 -45.94 -12.51 27.29
N ILE A 6 -46.91 -11.73 26.81
CA ILE A 6 -46.82 -11.12 25.47
C ILE A 6 -46.68 -9.62 25.65
N ASP A 7 -45.47 -9.11 25.47
CA ASP A 7 -45.16 -7.68 25.46
C ASP A 7 -45.56 -7.10 24.10
N LEU A 8 -46.87 -6.87 23.92
CA LEU A 8 -47.50 -6.35 22.70
C LEU A 8 -46.85 -5.08 22.09
N PRO A 9 -46.20 -4.16 22.84
CA PRO A 9 -45.55 -2.99 22.26
C PRO A 9 -44.32 -3.31 21.39
N ALA A 10 -43.55 -4.35 21.70
CA ALA A 10 -42.27 -4.62 21.06
C ALA A 10 -42.38 -5.13 19.61
N GLN A 11 -43.48 -5.85 19.29
CA GLN A 11 -43.71 -6.36 17.93
C GLN A 11 -44.17 -5.28 16.93
N ILE A 12 -44.79 -4.20 17.40
CA ILE A 12 -45.40 -3.18 16.55
C ILE A 12 -44.52 -1.92 16.47
N PHE A 13 -43.86 -1.53 17.57
CA PHE A 13 -43.16 -0.25 17.67
C PHE A 13 -41.62 -0.35 17.73
N GLY A 14 -41.08 -1.57 17.60
CA GLY A 14 -39.63 -1.81 17.65
C GLY A 14 -38.95 -1.32 18.94
N PRO A 15 -37.65 -0.99 18.89
CA PRO A 15 -36.90 -0.50 20.06
C PRO A 15 -37.48 0.77 20.69
N ALA A 16 -38.13 1.64 19.89
CA ALA A 16 -38.72 2.90 20.35
C ALA A 16 -39.88 2.70 21.34
N GLY A 17 -40.66 1.61 21.23
CA GLY A 17 -41.80 1.35 22.11
C GLY A 17 -41.41 1.17 23.59
N ASN A 18 -40.19 0.73 23.85
CA ASN A 18 -39.69 0.42 25.19
C ASN A 18 -38.99 1.59 25.88
N VAL A 19 -38.84 2.72 25.18
CA VAL A 19 -38.18 3.91 25.73
C VAL A 19 -38.99 4.50 26.88
N LYS A 20 -38.31 4.81 27.99
CA LYS A 20 -38.93 5.37 29.21
C LYS A 20 -39.14 6.88 29.10
N ALA A 21 -38.14 7.58 28.58
CA ALA A 21 -38.15 9.02 28.38
C ALA A 21 -37.29 9.34 27.15
N TRP A 22 -37.53 10.46 26.50
CA TRP A 22 -36.79 10.92 25.32
C TRP A 22 -36.19 12.31 25.56
N GLU A 23 -35.04 12.57 24.93
CA GLU A 23 -34.44 13.90 24.85
C GLU A 23 -33.90 14.15 23.44
N GLY A 24 -33.82 15.41 23.02
CA GLY A 24 -33.27 15.72 21.72
C GLY A 24 -33.44 17.17 21.31
N THR A 25 -33.38 17.43 20.02
CA THR A 25 -33.36 18.78 19.45
C THR A 25 -34.31 18.95 18.29
N ILE A 26 -34.85 20.16 18.12
CA ILE A 26 -35.59 20.62 16.95
C ILE A 26 -34.94 21.90 16.45
N ARG A 27 -34.56 21.94 15.18
CA ARG A 27 -34.01 23.12 14.51
C ARG A 27 -34.99 23.62 13.47
N VAL A 28 -35.15 24.94 13.41
CA VAL A 28 -36.06 25.61 12.49
C VAL A 28 -35.29 26.66 11.71
N ARG A 29 -35.43 26.68 10.39
CA ARG A 29 -34.89 27.72 9.51
C ARG A 29 -35.91 28.04 8.42
N GLY A 30 -36.22 29.31 8.22
CA GLY A 30 -37.06 29.74 7.10
C GLY A 30 -36.80 31.19 6.79
N ASN A 31 -36.76 31.55 5.51
CA ASN A 31 -36.70 32.94 5.09
C ASN A 31 -37.45 33.16 3.79
N THR A 32 -37.98 34.37 3.60
CA THR A 32 -38.50 34.84 2.32
C THR A 32 -38.31 36.35 2.23
N SER A 33 -38.09 36.85 1.03
CA SER A 33 -38.07 38.28 0.75
C SER A 33 -38.58 38.53 -0.65
N GLY A 34 -39.21 39.67 -0.88
CA GLY A 34 -39.70 40.02 -2.19
C GLY A 34 -40.19 41.45 -2.28
N SER A 35 -40.54 41.83 -3.51
CA SER A 35 -41.09 43.13 -3.84
C SER A 35 -42.23 42.94 -4.82
N HIS A 36 -43.34 43.65 -4.62
CA HIS A 36 -44.47 43.70 -5.53
C HIS A 36 -44.82 45.16 -5.85
N SER A 37 -44.97 45.48 -7.14
CA SER A 37 -45.33 46.82 -7.59
C SER A 37 -46.67 46.79 -8.32
N HIS A 38 -47.62 47.61 -7.87
CA HIS A 38 -48.93 47.76 -8.49
C HIS A 38 -49.16 49.21 -8.96
N PRO A 39 -49.63 49.45 -10.20
CA PRO A 39 -49.74 50.80 -10.78
C PRO A 39 -50.58 51.80 -9.97
N VAL A 40 -51.57 51.31 -9.22
CA VAL A 40 -52.50 52.14 -8.42
C VAL A 40 -52.16 52.09 -6.92
N MET A 41 -51.56 51.00 -6.46
CA MET A 41 -51.44 50.70 -5.02
C MET A 41 -50.02 50.86 -4.50
N GLY A 42 -49.04 51.18 -5.37
CA GLY A 42 -47.68 51.46 -4.95
C GLY A 42 -46.80 50.21 -4.91
N GLN A 43 -45.68 50.32 -4.18
CA GLN A 43 -44.68 49.26 -4.04
C GLN A 43 -44.74 48.67 -2.64
N ASP A 44 -44.70 47.35 -2.53
CA ASP A 44 -44.61 46.62 -1.27
C ASP A 44 -43.35 45.77 -1.25
N ASP A 45 -42.53 45.92 -0.22
CA ASP A 45 -41.27 45.19 -0.04
C ASP A 45 -41.32 44.45 1.29
N TRP A 46 -41.01 43.16 1.31
CA TRP A 46 -41.01 42.35 2.53
C TRP A 46 -39.75 41.52 2.70
N ASN A 47 -39.40 41.26 3.95
CA ASN A 47 -38.36 40.34 4.37
C ASN A 47 -38.82 39.67 5.68
N VAL A 48 -38.88 38.34 5.70
CA VAL A 48 -39.34 37.56 6.85
C VAL A 48 -38.37 36.42 7.08
N SER A 49 -37.93 36.26 8.33
CA SER A 49 -37.08 35.16 8.75
C SER A 49 -37.57 34.52 10.03
N TYR A 50 -37.48 33.19 10.06
CA TYR A 50 -37.76 32.32 11.20
C TYR A 50 -36.50 31.52 11.53
N SER A 51 -36.18 31.42 12.81
CA SER A 51 -35.10 30.57 13.29
C SER A 51 -35.38 30.00 14.66
N GLY A 52 -34.98 28.76 14.91
CA GLY A 52 -35.14 28.15 16.22
C GLY A 52 -34.14 27.04 16.48
N ASP A 53 -33.64 27.00 17.71
CA ASP A 53 -32.80 25.94 18.24
C ASP A 53 -33.42 25.50 19.58
N LEU A 54 -34.25 24.46 19.50
CA LEU A 54 -35.09 23.98 20.59
C LEU A 54 -34.55 22.65 21.12
N LYS A 55 -34.67 22.46 22.43
CA LYS A 55 -34.37 21.20 23.13
C LYS A 55 -35.66 20.60 23.64
N VAL A 56 -35.87 19.33 23.34
CA VAL A 56 -37.04 18.55 23.72
C VAL A 56 -36.67 17.63 24.86
N ARG A 57 -37.53 17.56 25.88
CA ARG A 57 -37.46 16.54 26.94
C ARG A 57 -38.84 15.97 27.18
N LEU A 58 -39.02 14.69 26.90
CA LEU A 58 -40.26 13.93 27.05
C LEU A 58 -40.07 12.93 28.19
N ASP A 59 -40.40 13.33 29.41
CA ASP A 59 -40.12 12.58 30.64
C ASP A 59 -41.33 11.84 31.22
N THR A 60 -42.53 12.07 30.68
CA THR A 60 -43.77 11.49 31.18
C THR A 60 -44.37 10.55 30.13
N LYS A 61 -44.28 9.23 30.36
CA LYS A 61 -44.92 8.21 29.51
C LYS A 61 -46.35 7.93 29.97
N SER A 62 -47.30 7.95 29.03
CA SER A 62 -48.70 7.61 29.28
C SER A 62 -48.87 6.12 29.63
N PRO A 63 -49.69 5.77 30.64
CA PRO A 63 -50.02 4.38 30.93
C PRO A 63 -50.99 3.76 29.91
N TYR A 64 -51.59 4.58 29.01
CA TYR A 64 -52.63 4.15 28.08
C TYR A 64 -52.13 3.88 26.65
N GLY A 65 -50.84 4.01 26.38
CA GLY A 65 -50.26 3.76 25.06
C GLY A 65 -48.85 4.32 24.88
N PRO A 66 -48.23 4.17 23.69
CA PRO A 66 -46.90 4.68 23.37
C PRO A 66 -46.97 6.20 23.12
N ILE A 67 -47.32 6.95 24.16
CA ILE A 67 -47.42 8.41 24.16
C ILE A 67 -46.52 8.95 25.25
N TRP A 68 -45.70 9.96 24.94
CA TRP A 68 -44.89 10.69 25.90
C TRP A 68 -45.25 12.17 25.83
N THR A 69 -45.25 12.83 26.98
CA THR A 69 -45.42 14.28 27.08
C THR A 69 -44.22 14.89 27.80
N GLY A 70 -43.98 16.18 27.56
CA GLY A 70 -42.91 16.89 28.25
C GLY A 70 -42.78 18.35 27.88
N THR A 71 -41.56 18.85 27.97
CA THR A 71 -41.21 20.28 27.88
C THR A 71 -40.31 20.59 26.71
N VAL A 72 -40.40 21.83 26.22
CA VAL A 72 -39.50 22.39 25.22
C VAL A 72 -38.75 23.56 25.84
N THR A 73 -37.44 23.62 25.61
CA THR A 73 -36.60 24.76 26.01
C THR A 73 -35.79 25.22 24.79
N GLY A 74 -35.02 26.30 24.93
CA GLY A 74 -34.24 26.87 23.83
C GLY A 74 -34.83 28.18 23.34
N THR A 75 -34.48 28.58 22.12
CA THR A 75 -34.87 29.88 21.57
C THR A 75 -35.49 29.71 20.19
N ALA A 76 -36.64 30.35 19.99
CA ALA A 76 -37.25 30.62 18.70
C ALA A 76 -37.21 32.12 18.43
N ALA A 77 -37.09 32.53 17.17
CA ALA A 77 -36.99 33.93 16.78
C ALA A 77 -37.65 34.20 15.42
N ILE A 78 -38.34 35.34 15.35
CA ILE A 78 -38.86 35.94 14.14
C ILE A 78 -38.25 37.33 13.95
N ASP A 79 -37.80 37.63 12.73
CA ASP A 79 -37.50 38.99 12.29
C ASP A 79 -38.20 39.20 10.95
N ALA A 80 -39.23 40.03 10.97
CA ALA A 80 -40.06 40.35 9.82
C ALA A 80 -40.13 41.86 9.64
N THR A 81 -40.04 42.32 8.39
CA THR A 81 -40.22 43.71 7.99
C THR A 81 -41.01 43.76 6.69
N GLN A 82 -42.02 44.61 6.61
CA GLN A 82 -42.75 44.97 5.39
C GLN A 82 -42.74 46.49 5.23
N SER A 83 -42.55 46.99 4.02
CA SER A 83 -42.61 48.41 3.69
C SER A 83 -43.50 48.64 2.48
N HIS A 84 -44.56 49.40 2.69
CA HIS A 84 -45.52 49.76 1.66
C HIS A 84 -45.40 51.24 1.29
N THR A 85 -45.11 51.54 0.02
CA THR A 85 -44.90 52.89 -0.52
C THR A 85 -45.99 53.27 -1.53
N LEU A 86 -46.82 54.26 -1.20
CA LEU A 86 -47.89 54.78 -2.06
C LEU A 86 -47.87 56.31 -2.08
N VAL A 87 -47.86 56.92 -3.28
CA VAL A 87 -47.92 58.39 -3.49
C VAL A 87 -46.92 59.18 -2.61
N GLY A 88 -45.68 58.68 -2.52
CA GLY A 88 -44.60 59.34 -1.76
C GLY A 88 -44.69 59.18 -0.23
N CYS A 89 -45.56 58.28 0.25
CA CYS A 89 -45.65 57.86 1.64
C CYS A 89 -45.20 56.40 1.78
N THR A 90 -44.27 56.11 2.70
CA THR A 90 -43.83 54.75 3.02
C THR A 90 -44.26 54.38 4.44
N THR A 91 -45.03 53.32 4.62
CA THR A 91 -45.32 52.70 5.92
C THR A 91 -44.50 51.44 6.07
N THR A 92 -43.68 51.38 7.11
CA THR A 92 -42.89 50.19 7.47
C THR A 92 -43.47 49.53 8.72
N ASN A 93 -43.85 48.26 8.59
CA ASN A 93 -44.23 47.36 9.66
C ASN A 93 -43.06 46.46 10.00
N THR A 94 -42.72 46.31 11.27
CA THR A 94 -41.71 45.37 11.75
C THR A 94 -42.31 44.47 12.83
N LEU A 95 -41.95 43.20 12.83
CA LEU A 95 -42.22 42.27 13.93
C LEU A 95 -40.93 41.57 14.30
N LYS A 96 -40.46 41.76 15.54
CA LYS A 96 -39.25 41.14 16.06
C LYS A 96 -39.55 40.44 17.37
N GLY A 97 -39.36 39.13 17.40
CA GLY A 97 -39.55 38.31 18.58
C GLY A 97 -38.40 37.34 18.75
N SER A 98 -37.96 37.14 19.98
CA SER A 98 -36.99 36.10 20.32
C SER A 98 -37.21 35.64 21.75
N GLY A 99 -37.24 34.33 21.96
CA GLY A 99 -37.40 33.75 23.29
C GLY A 99 -37.81 32.29 23.24
N PRO A 100 -38.00 31.67 24.41
CA PRO A 100 -38.52 30.32 24.47
C PRO A 100 -39.98 30.30 23.97
N PRO A 101 -40.35 29.38 23.07
CA PRO A 101 -41.76 29.18 22.74
C PRO A 101 -42.49 28.66 23.99
N THR A 102 -43.70 29.18 24.24
CA THR A 102 -44.50 28.85 25.42
C THR A 102 -45.93 28.47 25.03
N VAL A 103 -46.67 27.87 25.98
CA VAL A 103 -48.13 27.65 25.85
C VAL A 103 -48.80 28.40 26.99
N PRO A 104 -49.68 29.37 26.73
CA PRO A 104 -50.27 30.16 27.82
C PRO A 104 -51.21 29.34 28.73
N TYR A 105 -51.69 28.17 28.27
CA TYR A 105 -52.78 27.43 28.91
C TYR A 105 -52.52 25.92 29.16
N LYS A 106 -51.35 25.37 28.82
CA LYS A 106 -51.03 23.94 29.03
C LYS A 106 -49.69 23.75 29.71
N LYS A 107 -49.59 22.69 30.53
CA LYS A 107 -48.35 22.31 31.21
C LYS A 107 -47.42 21.50 30.29
N GLU A 108 -48.00 20.69 29.40
CA GLU A 108 -47.28 19.92 28.39
C GLU A 108 -47.07 20.76 27.13
N GLN A 109 -45.81 20.86 26.69
CA GLN A 109 -45.39 21.68 25.57
C GLN A 109 -45.06 20.86 24.32
N VAL A 110 -44.91 19.55 24.46
CA VAL A 110 -44.59 18.64 23.37
C VAL A 110 -45.13 17.25 23.68
N VAL A 111 -45.63 16.57 22.64
CA VAL A 111 -46.17 15.21 22.71
C VAL A 111 -45.51 14.36 21.63
N LEU A 112 -45.04 13.17 21.99
CA LEU A 112 -44.60 12.14 21.05
C LEU A 112 -45.59 10.98 21.10
N GLN A 113 -46.06 10.51 19.95
CA GLN A 113 -46.95 9.36 19.84
C GLN A 113 -46.41 8.39 18.78
N LEU A 114 -46.29 7.10 19.10
CA LEU A 114 -46.04 6.06 18.08
C LEU A 114 -47.38 5.52 17.58
N THR A 115 -47.47 5.28 16.27
CA THR A 115 -48.69 4.81 15.62
C THR A 115 -48.53 3.36 15.15
N SER A 116 -49.63 2.60 15.16
CA SER A 116 -49.62 1.20 14.72
C SER A 116 -49.38 1.04 13.22
N THR A 117 -49.31 2.14 12.47
CA THR A 117 -48.99 2.19 11.03
C THR A 117 -47.49 2.24 10.75
N GLY A 118 -46.64 2.24 11.79
CA GLY A 118 -45.18 2.24 11.64
C GLY A 118 -44.56 3.63 11.62
N GLU A 119 -45.24 4.64 12.14
CA GLU A 119 -44.79 6.03 12.16
C GLU A 119 -44.78 6.58 13.60
N TYR A 120 -44.12 7.71 13.78
CA TYR A 120 -44.19 8.51 15.00
C TYR A 120 -44.62 9.93 14.68
N HIS A 121 -45.38 10.53 15.59
CA HIS A 121 -45.87 11.89 15.51
C HIS A 121 -45.29 12.68 16.67
N LEU A 122 -44.49 13.71 16.37
CA LEU A 122 -43.98 14.67 17.33
C LEU A 122 -44.78 15.98 17.16
N ILE A 123 -45.60 16.28 18.15
CA ILE A 123 -46.55 17.40 18.16
C ILE A 123 -46.01 18.47 19.11
N LEU A 124 -45.72 19.66 18.57
CA LEU A 124 -45.34 20.81 19.38
C LEU A 124 -46.60 21.54 19.85
N GLY A 125 -46.79 21.57 21.17
CA GLY A 125 -47.82 22.39 21.80
C GLY A 125 -47.34 23.81 22.06
N ALA A 126 -46.03 24.02 22.32
CA ALA A 126 -45.41 25.33 22.51
C ALA A 126 -45.33 26.13 21.21
N ASP A 127 -46.19 27.14 21.10
CA ASP A 127 -46.53 27.76 19.84
C ASP A 127 -46.43 29.28 19.85
N VAL A 128 -46.27 29.98 20.99
CA VAL A 128 -46.15 31.46 21.01
C VAL A 128 -44.80 31.95 21.55
N ILE A 129 -44.30 33.05 20.98
CA ILE A 129 -43.17 33.84 21.49
C ILE A 129 -43.60 35.29 21.75
N GLN A 130 -42.93 35.95 22.70
CA GLN A 130 -43.05 37.39 22.86
C GLN A 130 -42.42 38.10 21.66
N ALA A 131 -43.16 39.01 21.04
CA ALA A 131 -42.69 39.78 19.90
C ALA A 131 -43.09 41.26 20.03
N HIS A 132 -42.17 42.13 19.63
CA HIS A 132 -42.39 43.56 19.52
C HIS A 132 -42.79 43.89 18.08
N TRP A 133 -43.93 44.55 17.91
CA TRP A 133 -44.36 45.06 16.61
C TRP A 133 -44.19 46.57 16.56
N SER A 134 -43.88 47.12 15.39
CA SER A 134 -43.83 48.57 15.18
C SER A 134 -44.30 48.95 13.79
N GLU A 135 -45.06 50.04 13.69
CA GLU A 135 -45.47 50.70 12.45
C GLU A 135 -44.86 52.11 12.41
N ARG A 136 -44.24 52.46 11.28
CA ARG A 136 -43.61 53.77 11.04
C ARG A 136 -44.03 54.29 9.66
N THR A 137 -44.73 55.42 9.60
CA THR A 137 -45.11 56.07 8.33
C THR A 137 -44.30 57.32 8.07
N GLN A 138 -43.60 57.36 6.94
CA GLN A 138 -42.88 58.52 6.43
C GLN A 138 -43.63 59.12 5.25
N CYS A 139 -44.15 60.34 5.39
CA CYS A 139 -44.91 61.07 4.37
C CYS A 139 -44.45 62.52 4.30
N ALA A 140 -44.27 63.07 3.10
CA ALA A 140 -43.93 64.49 2.92
C ALA A 140 -45.06 65.45 3.34
N ILE A 141 -46.31 64.98 3.37
CA ILE A 141 -47.50 65.85 3.50
C ILE A 141 -48.24 65.65 4.84
N LEU A 142 -48.18 64.45 5.45
CA LEU A 142 -48.84 64.10 6.71
C LEU A 142 -48.09 62.99 7.48
N PRO A 143 -47.14 63.31 8.39
CA PRO A 143 -46.49 62.29 9.23
C PRO A 143 -47.50 61.71 10.24
N LYS A 144 -47.58 60.38 10.33
CA LYS A 144 -48.30 59.70 11.43
C LYS A 144 -47.32 59.46 12.59
N PRO A 145 -47.77 59.58 13.86
CA PRO A 145 -46.94 59.19 15.00
C PRO A 145 -46.60 57.69 14.91
N PRO A 146 -45.39 57.30 15.35
CA PRO A 146 -45.00 55.89 15.51
C PRO A 146 -46.02 55.11 16.34
N GLN A 147 -46.36 53.90 15.93
CA GLN A 147 -47.11 52.94 16.74
C GLN A 147 -46.23 51.73 17.04
N ASP A 148 -46.23 51.25 18.26
CA ASP A 148 -45.55 50.03 18.65
C ASP A 148 -46.24 49.38 19.85
N GLY A 149 -45.94 48.11 20.06
CA GLY A 149 -46.47 47.33 21.17
C GLY A 149 -45.81 45.96 21.26
N ASP A 150 -45.98 45.32 22.40
CA ASP A 150 -45.56 43.94 22.63
C ASP A 150 -46.80 43.04 22.62
N ASP A 151 -46.72 41.92 21.91
CA ASP A 151 -47.79 40.91 21.86
C ASP A 151 -47.21 39.48 21.81
N LEU A 152 -48.08 38.49 22.01
CA LEU A 152 -47.77 37.09 21.80
C LEU A 152 -47.95 36.75 20.33
N TYR A 153 -46.85 36.43 19.66
CA TYR A 153 -46.88 35.96 18.29
C TYR A 153 -46.83 34.44 18.26
N THR A 154 -47.86 33.82 17.66
CA THR A 154 -47.83 32.41 17.30
C THR A 154 -46.61 32.16 16.41
N TYR A 155 -45.68 31.31 16.81
CA TYR A 155 -44.47 30.88 16.11
C TYR A 155 -44.66 29.54 15.36
N PHE A 156 -45.41 28.59 15.93
CA PHE A 156 -45.86 27.35 15.28
C PHE A 156 -47.39 27.36 15.15
N SER A 157 -47.99 26.73 14.14
CA SER A 157 -49.45 26.56 14.12
C SER A 157 -49.87 25.40 15.02
N ASP A 158 -51.13 25.41 15.49
CA ASP A 158 -51.78 24.32 16.26
C ASP A 158 -51.76 22.96 15.53
N GLU A 159 -51.42 22.95 14.24
CA GLU A 159 -51.37 21.76 13.36
C GLU A 159 -49.92 21.31 13.04
N THR A 160 -48.89 21.90 13.67
CA THR A 160 -47.49 21.53 13.39
C THR A 160 -47.16 20.15 13.96
N GLN A 161 -47.29 19.13 13.10
CA GLN A 161 -47.00 17.75 13.43
C GLN A 161 -45.82 17.25 12.59
N MET A 162 -44.72 16.94 13.26
CA MET A 162 -43.55 16.31 12.66
C MET A 162 -43.77 14.81 12.62
N VAL A 163 -43.84 14.24 11.42
CA VAL A 163 -44.10 12.81 11.21
C VAL A 163 -42.86 12.16 10.61
N GLY A 164 -42.50 10.98 11.13
CA GLY A 164 -41.43 10.18 10.56
C GLY A 164 -41.69 8.68 10.72
N PRO A 165 -41.02 7.83 9.92
CA PRO A 165 -41.11 6.39 10.05
C PRO A 165 -40.43 5.91 11.34
N LEU A 166 -40.97 4.86 11.95
CA LEU A 166 -40.29 4.19 13.06
C LEU A 166 -39.00 3.50 12.57
N PRO A 167 -37.86 3.70 13.25
CA PRO A 167 -36.61 3.03 12.90
C PRO A 167 -36.72 1.52 13.10
N VAL A 168 -36.14 0.77 12.16
CA VAL A 168 -36.18 -0.72 12.18
C VAL A 168 -35.14 -1.29 13.15
N SER A 169 -34.03 -0.58 13.38
CA SER A 169 -32.84 -1.14 14.04
C SER A 169 -32.31 -0.35 15.25
N ASP A 170 -32.78 0.88 15.46
CA ASP A 170 -32.33 1.73 16.57
C ASP A 170 -33.54 2.37 17.29
N ALA A 171 -33.28 3.09 18.39
CA ALA A 171 -34.28 3.86 19.10
C ALA A 171 -34.04 5.37 18.89
N ILE A 172 -33.61 5.79 17.70
CA ILE A 172 -33.35 7.19 17.36
C ILE A 172 -34.44 7.69 16.41
N LEU A 173 -35.21 8.70 16.82
CA LEU A 173 -36.24 9.29 15.98
C LEU A 173 -35.71 10.55 15.35
N ARG A 174 -35.50 10.52 14.03
CA ARG A 174 -35.01 11.67 13.27
C ARG A 174 -35.86 11.93 12.05
N GLY A 175 -35.93 13.18 11.63
CA GLY A 175 -36.65 13.58 10.43
C GLY A 175 -36.45 15.05 10.09
N SER A 176 -36.93 15.40 8.90
CA SER A 176 -37.00 16.77 8.42
C SER A 176 -38.30 16.95 7.64
N ALA A 177 -38.93 18.12 7.75
CA ALA A 177 -40.12 18.47 7.01
C ALA A 177 -40.16 19.97 6.72
N ASP A 178 -40.77 20.33 5.59
CA ASP A 178 -41.04 21.71 5.22
C ASP A 178 -42.47 22.07 5.65
N PHE A 179 -42.60 23.18 6.38
CA PHE A 179 -43.87 23.74 6.81
C PHE A 179 -44.07 25.11 6.19
N THR A 180 -45.27 25.35 5.68
CA THR A 180 -45.59 26.62 5.02
C THR A 180 -46.31 27.55 5.98
N ARG A 181 -45.85 28.79 6.09
CA ARG A 181 -46.40 29.78 7.02
C ARG A 181 -46.74 31.11 6.35
N ASN A 182 -47.93 31.63 6.61
CA ASN A 182 -48.27 32.97 6.15
C ASN A 182 -47.36 34.01 6.81
N THR A 183 -47.10 35.10 6.09
CA THR A 183 -46.38 36.24 6.64
C THR A 183 -47.20 36.89 7.78
N PRO A 184 -46.53 37.53 8.77
CA PRO A 184 -47.19 38.06 9.96
C PRO A 184 -48.02 39.33 9.72
N PHE A 185 -48.01 39.89 8.51
CA PHE A 185 -48.62 41.19 8.24
C PHE A 185 -50.05 41.06 7.72
N GLU A 186 -50.99 41.78 8.32
CA GLU A 186 -52.40 41.78 7.91
C GLU A 186 -52.61 42.55 6.60
N ARG A 187 -53.36 41.96 5.67
CA ARG A 187 -53.55 42.45 4.29
C ARG A 187 -54.44 43.71 4.24
N PRO A 188 -54.20 44.64 3.31
CA PRO A 188 -55.30 45.33 2.63
C PRO A 188 -56.05 44.30 1.77
N THR A 189 -57.36 44.18 1.94
CA THR A 189 -58.24 43.05 1.54
C THR A 189 -58.34 42.68 0.04
N PHE A 190 -57.46 43.15 -0.86
CA PHE A 190 -57.61 43.01 -2.32
C PHE A 190 -56.33 42.66 -3.12
N MET A 191 -55.24 42.18 -2.52
CA MET A 191 -54.01 41.78 -3.24
C MET A 191 -53.80 40.26 -3.26
N ASP A 192 -53.32 39.72 -4.40
CA ASP A 192 -52.80 38.35 -4.50
C ASP A 192 -51.62 38.22 -3.51
N GLY A 193 -51.75 37.31 -2.54
CA GLY A 193 -50.99 37.35 -1.29
C GLY A 193 -49.48 37.20 -1.43
N GLU A 194 -48.74 37.78 -0.47
CA GLU A 194 -47.32 37.47 -0.25
C GLU A 194 -47.13 35.94 -0.20
N PRO A 195 -46.08 35.41 -0.87
CA PRO A 195 -45.82 33.99 -0.85
C PRO A 195 -45.56 33.57 0.59
N PRO A 196 -46.16 32.46 1.06
CA PRO A 196 -45.90 32.00 2.40
C PRO A 196 -44.44 31.59 2.55
N VAL A 197 -43.93 31.69 3.78
CA VAL A 197 -42.57 31.30 4.13
C VAL A 197 -42.50 29.79 4.27
N SER A 198 -41.60 29.15 3.52
CA SER A 198 -41.24 27.75 3.77
C SER A 198 -40.26 27.68 4.94
N MET A 199 -40.63 26.95 5.97
CA MET A 199 -39.82 26.68 7.16
C MET A 199 -39.34 25.24 7.12
N GLN A 200 -38.03 25.04 6.97
CA GLN A 200 -37.42 23.74 7.15
C GLN A 200 -37.28 23.45 8.64
N VAL A 201 -37.83 22.33 9.09
CA VAL A 201 -37.75 21.86 10.46
C VAL A 201 -37.04 20.51 10.48
N GLU A 202 -35.95 20.41 11.23
CA GLU A 202 -35.18 19.19 11.44
C GLU A 202 -35.27 18.78 12.91
N TRP A 203 -35.39 17.49 13.18
CA TRP A 203 -35.43 16.99 14.56
C TRP A 203 -34.69 15.67 14.73
N GLU A 204 -34.19 15.47 15.93
CA GLU A 204 -33.54 14.23 16.37
C GLU A 204 -33.84 14.01 17.85
N LEU A 205 -34.35 12.83 18.21
CA LEU A 205 -34.64 12.39 19.57
C LEU A 205 -33.93 11.07 19.86
N HIS A 206 -33.39 10.96 21.06
CA HIS A 206 -32.78 9.75 21.62
C HIS A 206 -33.44 9.40 22.96
N PRO A 207 -33.32 8.17 23.44
CA PRO A 207 -33.75 7.83 24.80
C PRO A 207 -33.03 8.72 25.82
N ALA A 208 -33.76 9.38 26.70
CA ALA A 208 -33.18 10.27 27.70
C ALA A 208 -32.27 9.48 28.65
N GLY A 209 -31.04 9.97 28.84
CA GLY A 209 -29.99 9.25 29.56
C GLY A 209 -29.20 8.26 28.69
N ALA A 210 -29.41 8.26 27.37
CA ALA A 210 -28.57 7.55 26.41
C ALA A 210 -27.40 8.42 25.90
N ALA A 211 -26.47 8.76 26.79
CA ALA A 211 -25.04 9.02 26.55
C ALA A 211 -24.44 9.49 27.88
N GLU A 212 -23.31 9.02 28.39
CA GLU A 212 -22.16 8.32 27.81
C GLU A 212 -21.87 7.03 28.65
N GLU A 213 -21.08 6.04 28.27
CA GLU A 213 -19.63 6.16 28.07
C GLU A 213 -19.05 4.84 27.52
N ASP A 214 -19.80 3.83 27.08
CA ASP A 214 -19.12 2.59 26.68
C ASP A 214 -18.38 2.73 25.33
N GLU A 215 -17.15 2.21 25.27
CA GLU A 215 -16.29 2.10 24.11
C GLU A 215 -15.77 0.67 23.96
N VAL A 216 -15.38 0.29 22.74
CA VAL A 216 -14.70 -0.98 22.48
C VAL A 216 -13.24 -0.68 22.14
N ILE A 217 -12.32 -1.20 22.94
CA ILE A 217 -10.88 -1.07 22.70
C ILE A 217 -10.30 -2.39 22.24
N ILE A 218 -9.59 -2.37 21.12
CA ILE A 218 -8.75 -3.47 20.67
C ILE A 218 -7.39 -3.29 21.34
N LEU A 219 -7.00 -4.22 22.20
CA LEU A 219 -5.84 -4.08 23.08
C LEU A 219 -4.52 -4.12 22.27
N LEU A 220 -3.62 -3.19 22.56
CA LEU A 220 -2.32 -3.10 21.90
C LEU A 220 -1.27 -3.91 22.69
N THR A 221 -1.41 -5.24 22.61
CA THR A 221 -0.56 -6.21 23.32
C THR A 221 0.84 -6.32 22.69
N ASP A 222 1.79 -6.88 23.45
CA ASP A 222 3.12 -7.20 22.91
C ASP A 222 3.03 -8.23 21.76
N GLU A 223 2.09 -9.18 21.84
CA GLU A 223 1.82 -10.14 20.76
C GLU A 223 1.47 -9.41 19.46
N TYR A 224 0.62 -8.38 19.52
CA TYR A 224 0.28 -7.59 18.33
C TYR A 224 1.44 -6.70 17.86
N ARG A 225 2.19 -6.06 18.78
CA ARG A 225 3.35 -5.23 18.43
C ARG A 225 4.48 -6.02 17.76
N GLN A 226 4.62 -7.30 18.12
CA GLN A 226 5.64 -8.20 17.60
C GLN A 226 5.12 -9.08 16.46
N PHE A 227 3.82 -9.01 16.14
CA PHE A 227 3.25 -9.86 15.11
C PHE A 227 3.83 -9.51 13.74
N ARG A 228 4.40 -10.54 13.13
CA ARG A 228 4.80 -10.59 11.75
C ARG A 228 4.14 -11.82 11.12
N PRO A 229 3.45 -11.67 9.99
CA PRO A 229 2.97 -12.79 9.19
C PRO A 229 4.11 -13.72 8.76
N GLU A 230 3.89 -15.01 8.96
CA GLU A 230 4.73 -16.09 8.45
C GLU A 230 3.79 -17.19 7.96
N ALA A 231 4.05 -17.73 6.77
CA ALA A 231 3.32 -18.90 6.28
C ALA A 231 3.97 -20.20 6.76
N ALA A 232 3.18 -21.23 7.01
CA ALA A 232 3.73 -22.58 7.19
C ALA A 232 4.17 -23.19 5.84
N ALA A 233 4.88 -24.32 5.91
CA ALA A 233 5.29 -25.06 4.72
C ALA A 233 4.10 -25.31 3.77
N GLY A 234 4.27 -24.94 2.50
CA GLY A 234 3.24 -25.10 1.47
C GLY A 234 2.07 -24.11 1.55
N GLY A 235 2.20 -22.99 2.27
CA GLY A 235 1.14 -21.97 2.38
C GLY A 235 0.04 -22.31 3.39
N GLY A 236 0.31 -23.25 4.29
CA GLY A 236 -0.57 -23.56 5.41
C GLY A 236 -0.59 -22.43 6.46
N ALA A 237 -1.49 -22.56 7.44
CA ALA A 237 -1.56 -21.63 8.57
C ALA A 237 -0.23 -21.62 9.34
N GLY A 238 0.46 -20.48 9.33
CA GLY A 238 1.73 -20.26 10.01
C GLY A 238 1.56 -19.43 11.29
N SER A 239 2.19 -18.26 11.36
CA SER A 239 2.18 -17.42 12.57
C SER A 239 0.75 -17.08 13.00
N GLY A 240 0.47 -17.20 14.29
CA GLY A 240 -0.81 -16.82 14.88
C GLY A 240 -0.74 -15.48 15.60
N LEU A 241 -1.86 -14.75 15.61
CA LEU A 241 -2.08 -13.55 16.42
C LEU A 241 -3.40 -13.66 17.16
N ARG A 242 -3.38 -13.42 18.47
CA ARG A 242 -4.60 -13.20 19.27
C ARG A 242 -4.83 -11.71 19.50
N LEU A 243 -5.98 -11.23 19.03
CA LEU A 243 -6.45 -9.88 19.29
C LEU A 243 -7.62 -9.91 20.25
N THR A 244 -7.55 -9.11 21.29
CA THR A 244 -8.61 -8.99 22.29
C THR A 244 -9.29 -7.63 22.15
N ALA A 245 -10.60 -7.65 21.95
CA ALA A 245 -11.45 -6.48 22.09
C ALA A 245 -12.09 -6.46 23.48
N ARG A 246 -12.14 -5.30 24.12
CA ARG A 246 -12.72 -5.08 25.44
C ARG A 246 -13.76 -3.97 25.38
N LEU A 247 -14.98 -4.29 25.80
CA LEU A 247 -16.02 -3.31 26.10
C LEU A 247 -15.74 -2.71 27.50
N GLN A 248 -15.65 -1.39 27.58
CA GLN A 248 -15.39 -0.65 28.81
C GLN A 248 -16.05 0.72 28.76
N LYS A 249 -16.04 1.46 29.87
CA LYS A 249 -16.32 2.90 29.82
C LYS A 249 -15.16 3.67 29.17
N LYS A 250 -15.48 4.81 28.56
CA LYS A 250 -14.58 5.80 28.01
C LYS A 250 -13.67 6.28 29.12
N GLY A 251 -12.37 6.23 28.86
CA GLY A 251 -11.36 6.53 29.88
C GLY A 251 -11.11 5.39 30.88
N GLY A 252 -11.77 4.24 30.70
CA GLY A 252 -11.55 3.01 31.46
C GLY A 252 -12.62 2.70 32.52
N GLY A 253 -12.59 1.46 33.01
CA GLY A 253 -13.50 0.96 34.04
C GLY A 253 -14.56 -0.01 33.51
N ALA A 254 -15.36 -0.58 34.43
CA ALA A 254 -16.38 -1.57 34.08
C ALA A 254 -17.47 -0.94 33.19
N PRO A 255 -17.88 -1.61 32.10
CA PRO A 255 -18.85 -1.07 31.17
C PRO A 255 -20.23 -0.91 31.82
N SER A 256 -21.02 0.00 31.28
CA SER A 256 -22.42 0.23 31.69
C SER A 256 -23.35 -0.93 31.32
N ALA A 257 -22.99 -1.70 30.28
CA ALA A 257 -23.72 -2.88 29.83
C ALA A 257 -22.77 -4.02 29.39
N ARG A 258 -23.34 -5.22 29.20
CA ARG A 258 -22.65 -6.36 28.56
C ARG A 258 -23.02 -6.43 27.08
N ALA A 259 -22.08 -6.86 26.25
CA ALA A 259 -22.34 -7.17 24.85
C ALA A 259 -23.14 -8.47 24.74
N ALA A 260 -24.23 -8.45 23.97
CA ALA A 260 -24.92 -9.65 23.51
C ALA A 260 -24.00 -10.53 22.66
N LEU A 261 -23.17 -9.90 21.82
CA LEU A 261 -22.08 -10.53 21.07
C LEU A 261 -21.07 -9.49 20.58
N PHE A 262 -19.87 -9.95 20.25
CA PHE A 262 -18.90 -9.19 19.45
C PHE A 262 -18.89 -9.73 18.02
N GLU A 263 -18.88 -8.83 17.04
CA GLU A 263 -18.68 -9.13 15.62
C GLU A 263 -17.30 -8.65 15.18
N TRP A 264 -16.59 -9.50 14.47
CA TRP A 264 -15.27 -9.26 13.90
C TRP A 264 -15.35 -9.46 12.40
N LYS A 265 -14.72 -8.57 11.63
CA LYS A 265 -14.59 -8.72 10.19
C LYS A 265 -13.28 -8.16 9.71
N PHE A 266 -12.68 -8.82 8.71
CA PHE A 266 -11.69 -8.17 7.85
C PHE A 266 -12.44 -7.21 6.92
N VAL A 267 -12.07 -5.93 6.96
CA VAL A 267 -12.53 -4.93 5.97
C VAL A 267 -11.58 -4.83 4.78
N GLN A 268 -10.36 -5.32 4.97
CA GLN A 268 -9.35 -5.47 3.94
C GLN A 268 -8.47 -6.66 4.32
N CYS A 269 -8.09 -7.47 3.33
CA CYS A 269 -7.17 -8.59 3.49
C CYS A 269 -6.46 -8.82 2.15
N SER A 270 -5.16 -9.05 2.19
CA SER A 270 -4.36 -9.40 1.02
C SER A 270 -4.74 -10.78 0.51
N ARG A 271 -4.50 -10.96 -0.80
CA ARG A 271 -4.70 -12.19 -1.56
C ARG A 271 -3.56 -12.32 -2.55
N GLU A 272 -2.33 -12.21 -2.06
CA GLU A 272 -1.17 -12.44 -2.92
C GLU A 272 -1.21 -13.87 -3.44
N PRO A 273 -0.94 -14.13 -4.73
CA PRO A 273 -0.84 -15.48 -5.22
C PRO A 273 0.23 -16.25 -4.43
N GLY A 274 -0.12 -17.41 -3.87
CA GLY A 274 0.84 -18.29 -3.20
C GLY A 274 1.10 -17.90 -1.74
N PHE A 275 2.32 -18.14 -1.27
CA PHE A 275 2.73 -17.82 0.12
C PHE A 275 4.06 -17.07 0.21
N ALA A 276 4.77 -16.94 -0.91
CA ALA A 276 5.98 -16.15 -1.10
C ALA A 276 6.07 -15.74 -2.58
N LEU A 277 7.02 -14.86 -2.94
CA LEU A 277 7.14 -14.29 -4.29
C LEU A 277 7.38 -15.30 -5.41
N ASN A 278 7.93 -16.46 -5.08
CA ASN A 278 8.25 -17.52 -6.01
C ASN A 278 7.68 -18.88 -5.61
N ALA A 279 6.69 -18.91 -4.68
CA ALA A 279 6.14 -20.18 -4.21
C ALA A 279 4.64 -20.12 -3.89
N PRO A 280 3.86 -21.16 -4.27
CA PRO A 280 4.27 -22.29 -5.10
C PRO A 280 4.44 -21.86 -6.57
N PHE A 281 5.20 -22.61 -7.35
CA PHE A 281 5.37 -22.35 -8.78
C PHE A 281 4.09 -22.53 -9.61
N LYS A 282 3.21 -23.45 -9.19
CA LYS A 282 1.92 -23.73 -9.84
C LYS A 282 0.81 -23.77 -8.81
N ASP A 283 -0.40 -23.52 -9.29
CA ASP A 283 -1.62 -23.60 -8.49
C ASP A 283 -1.56 -22.71 -7.23
N ALA A 284 -0.95 -21.52 -7.39
CA ALA A 284 -0.85 -20.51 -6.35
C ALA A 284 -2.25 -20.12 -5.85
N SER A 285 -2.49 -20.27 -4.55
CA SER A 285 -3.76 -19.89 -3.93
C SER A 285 -3.95 -18.37 -4.00
N VAL A 286 -5.20 -17.94 -4.14
CA VAL A 286 -5.63 -16.52 -4.06
C VAL A 286 -6.70 -16.32 -2.99
N ASP A 287 -6.78 -17.28 -2.06
CA ASP A 287 -7.57 -17.16 -0.85
C ASP A 287 -7.04 -16.01 0.02
N PRO A 288 -7.77 -15.58 1.07
CA PRO A 288 -7.25 -14.59 2.00
C PRO A 288 -5.98 -15.08 2.72
N ASP A 289 -5.01 -14.17 2.81
CA ASP A 289 -3.71 -14.44 3.45
C ASP A 289 -3.78 -14.38 4.98
N LEU A 290 -4.80 -13.73 5.55
CA LEU A 290 -5.11 -13.72 6.98
C LEU A 290 -6.52 -14.25 7.20
N ARG A 291 -6.71 -15.15 8.18
CA ARG A 291 -8.00 -15.78 8.46
C ARG A 291 -8.27 -15.85 9.96
N PHE A 292 -9.53 -15.69 10.35
CA PHE A 292 -9.98 -16.00 11.70
C PHE A 292 -10.04 -17.52 11.91
N GLU A 293 -9.60 -17.95 13.08
CA GLU A 293 -9.61 -19.33 13.52
C GLU A 293 -10.75 -19.58 14.51
N ALA A 294 -11.44 -20.72 14.34
CA ALA A 294 -12.51 -21.12 15.25
C ALA A 294 -11.94 -21.49 16.64
N ALA A 295 -12.60 -21.03 17.69
CA ALA A 295 -12.24 -21.33 19.08
C ALA A 295 -13.49 -21.55 19.94
N SER A 296 -13.33 -22.02 21.17
CA SER A 296 -14.46 -22.34 22.07
C SER A 296 -15.45 -21.20 22.27
N ASN A 297 -14.98 -19.95 22.25
CA ASN A 297 -15.80 -18.74 22.39
C ASN A 297 -15.76 -17.82 21.16
N PHE A 298 -15.37 -18.36 20.00
CA PHE A 298 -15.28 -17.61 18.76
C PHE A 298 -15.70 -18.48 17.57
N ILE A 299 -16.76 -18.07 16.90
CA ILE A 299 -17.35 -18.75 15.75
C ILE A 299 -16.94 -17.98 14.51
N VAL A 300 -16.29 -18.66 13.57
CA VAL A 300 -16.08 -18.15 12.21
C VAL A 300 -17.40 -18.30 11.45
N THR A 301 -17.88 -17.21 10.86
CA THR A 301 -19.25 -17.13 10.32
C THR A 301 -19.33 -17.20 8.79
N ASP A 302 -18.20 -17.22 8.11
CA ASP A 302 -18.08 -17.35 6.66
C ASP A 302 -17.07 -18.45 6.28
N GLN A 303 -17.07 -18.85 5.01
CA GLN A 303 -16.22 -19.94 4.53
C GLN A 303 -14.76 -19.55 4.34
N GLU A 304 -14.47 -18.26 4.14
CA GLU A 304 -13.13 -17.76 3.87
C GLU A 304 -12.39 -17.32 5.16
N GLY A 305 -13.05 -17.42 6.32
CA GLY A 305 -12.49 -17.00 7.59
C GLY A 305 -12.34 -15.47 7.71
N GLN A 306 -13.13 -14.69 6.98
CA GLN A 306 -13.05 -13.23 6.99
C GLN A 306 -14.00 -12.56 7.99
N GLN A 307 -14.90 -13.32 8.60
CA GLN A 307 -15.89 -12.86 9.57
C GLN A 307 -15.98 -13.85 10.73
N GLY A 308 -16.16 -13.32 11.93
CA GLY A 308 -16.40 -14.15 13.10
C GLY A 308 -17.09 -13.40 14.21
N SER A 309 -17.58 -14.14 15.20
CA SER A 309 -18.28 -13.56 16.33
C SER A 309 -18.16 -14.42 17.57
N THR A 310 -18.39 -13.84 18.74
CA THR A 310 -18.72 -14.63 19.92
C THR A 310 -20.12 -15.26 19.75
N PRO A 311 -20.40 -16.45 20.32
CA PRO A 311 -21.77 -16.92 20.42
C PRO A 311 -22.64 -15.92 21.21
N PRO A 312 -23.98 -15.90 20.99
CA PRO A 312 -24.88 -15.08 21.78
C PRO A 312 -24.70 -15.32 23.29
N GLY A 313 -24.56 -14.24 24.06
CA GLY A 313 -24.24 -14.34 25.49
C GLY A 313 -24.18 -12.98 26.18
N GLN A 314 -23.35 -12.89 27.22
CA GLN A 314 -23.09 -11.64 27.94
C GLN A 314 -21.58 -11.46 28.08
N TRP A 315 -21.00 -10.64 27.21
CA TRP A 315 -19.58 -10.51 27.03
C TRP A 315 -19.07 -9.14 27.47
N GLU A 316 -17.90 -9.12 28.10
CA GLU A 316 -17.09 -7.91 28.30
C GLU A 316 -15.90 -7.87 27.33
N THR A 317 -15.46 -9.04 26.88
CA THR A 317 -14.31 -9.18 26.00
C THR A 317 -14.59 -10.23 24.94
N SER A 318 -13.95 -10.09 23.80
CA SER A 318 -13.85 -11.12 22.78
C SER A 318 -12.39 -11.24 22.36
N THR A 319 -11.93 -12.45 22.09
CA THR A 319 -10.58 -12.68 21.54
C THR A 319 -10.72 -13.47 20.24
N ALA A 320 -10.22 -12.89 19.15
CA ALA A 320 -10.11 -13.54 17.86
C ALA A 320 -8.69 -14.10 17.71
N ALA A 321 -8.57 -15.36 17.33
CA ALA A 321 -7.32 -15.93 16.86
C ALA A 321 -7.26 -15.76 15.34
N ILE A 322 -6.12 -15.33 14.82
CA ILE A 322 -5.88 -15.07 13.40
C ILE A 322 -4.64 -15.85 12.99
N SER A 323 -4.68 -16.50 11.83
CA SER A 323 -3.55 -17.19 11.22
C SER A 323 -3.10 -16.46 9.94
N ALA A 324 -1.80 -16.48 9.67
CA ALA A 324 -1.21 -16.04 8.42
C ALA A 324 -0.93 -17.22 7.48
N HIS A 325 -1.16 -17.03 6.19
CA HIS A 325 -0.95 -18.00 5.13
C HIS A 325 0.06 -17.51 4.07
N ASP A 326 0.52 -16.27 4.19
CA ASP A 326 1.52 -15.64 3.34
C ASP A 326 2.54 -14.87 4.20
N TRP A 327 3.82 -14.88 3.80
CA TRP A 327 4.90 -14.18 4.52
C TRP A 327 4.84 -12.65 4.43
N GLY A 328 4.12 -12.13 3.43
CA GLY A 328 3.83 -10.72 3.21
C GLY A 328 2.39 -10.33 3.57
N ALA A 329 1.61 -11.20 4.24
CA ALA A 329 0.19 -10.99 4.46
C ALA A 329 -0.12 -9.65 5.16
N TRP A 330 -1.18 -8.98 4.73
CA TRP A 330 -1.64 -7.76 5.38
C TRP A 330 -3.15 -7.63 5.31
N GLY A 331 -3.74 -6.87 6.24
CA GLY A 331 -5.17 -6.65 6.32
C GLY A 331 -5.54 -5.60 7.35
N SER A 332 -6.84 -5.38 7.49
CA SER A 332 -7.42 -4.46 8.47
C SER A 332 -8.70 -5.08 9.01
N ILE A 333 -8.86 -5.07 10.33
CA ILE A 333 -10.04 -5.61 11.00
C ILE A 333 -10.89 -4.49 11.62
N GLN A 334 -12.19 -4.72 11.66
CA GLN A 334 -13.13 -3.98 12.48
C GLN A 334 -13.77 -4.92 13.51
N VAL A 335 -13.99 -4.39 14.70
CA VAL A 335 -14.71 -5.10 15.77
C VAL A 335 -15.87 -4.26 16.24
N SER A 336 -17.04 -4.85 16.45
CA SER A 336 -18.18 -4.17 17.06
C SER A 336 -18.77 -4.98 18.19
N ALA A 337 -19.07 -4.33 19.32
CA ALA A 337 -19.93 -4.92 20.35
C ALA A 337 -21.38 -4.58 20.05
N ILE A 338 -22.25 -5.59 20.01
CA ILE A 338 -23.70 -5.41 19.98
C ILE A 338 -24.19 -5.58 21.41
N LEU A 339 -24.75 -4.54 22.02
CA LEU A 339 -25.28 -4.57 23.38
C LEU A 339 -26.62 -5.32 23.46
N LEU A 340 -27.01 -5.73 24.67
CA LEU A 340 -28.31 -6.40 24.92
C LEU A 340 -29.53 -5.56 24.52
N ASP A 341 -29.38 -4.24 24.45
CA ASP A 341 -30.43 -3.30 24.01
C ASP A 341 -30.41 -3.02 22.48
N GLY A 342 -29.53 -3.70 21.74
CA GLY A 342 -29.40 -3.59 20.28
C GLY A 342 -28.42 -2.51 19.81
N ARG A 343 -27.88 -1.66 20.69
CA ARG A 343 -26.89 -0.65 20.29
C ARG A 343 -25.59 -1.30 19.79
N ARG A 344 -25.00 -0.74 18.74
CA ARG A 344 -23.70 -1.14 18.19
C ARG A 344 -22.62 -0.15 18.59
N ILE A 345 -21.52 -0.64 19.13
CA ILE A 345 -20.32 0.16 19.45
C ILE A 345 -19.17 -0.34 18.58
N LEU A 346 -18.68 0.50 17.67
CA LEU A 346 -17.50 0.21 16.85
C LEU A 346 -16.24 0.40 17.71
N GLY A 347 -15.31 -0.54 17.61
CA GLY A 347 -14.05 -0.50 18.33
C GLY A 347 -12.96 0.28 17.62
N HIS A 348 -11.96 0.70 18.40
CA HIS A 348 -10.75 1.36 17.92
C HIS A 348 -9.51 0.77 18.62
N LEU A 349 -8.32 1.05 18.07
CA LEU A 349 -7.06 0.62 18.67
C LEU A 349 -6.80 1.34 20.01
N GLU A 350 -6.25 0.61 20.97
CA GLU A 350 -5.76 1.20 22.23
C GLU A 350 -4.71 2.29 21.96
N GLY A 351 -4.98 3.49 22.47
CA GLY A 351 -4.10 4.65 22.29
C GLY A 351 -4.30 5.42 20.98
N ASP A 352 -5.16 4.95 20.07
CA ASP A 352 -5.53 5.64 18.83
C ASP A 352 -7.02 5.50 18.54
N THR A 353 -7.80 6.50 18.99
CA THR A 353 -9.26 6.54 18.80
C THR A 353 -9.69 6.77 17.35
N ALA A 354 -8.77 7.22 16.48
CA ALA A 354 -9.07 7.42 15.06
C ALA A 354 -8.93 6.11 14.27
N GLN A 355 -8.15 5.14 14.77
CA GLN A 355 -7.93 3.86 14.10
C GLN A 355 -9.02 2.84 14.44
N THR A 356 -10.17 2.94 13.77
CA THR A 356 -11.25 1.93 13.83
C THR A 356 -10.97 0.71 12.95
N ASP A 357 -10.14 0.89 11.93
CA ASP A 357 -9.63 -0.17 11.05
C ASP A 357 -8.25 -0.57 11.54
N VAL A 358 -8.20 -1.58 12.41
CA VAL A 358 -6.96 -2.01 13.06
C VAL A 358 -6.14 -2.83 12.07
N ARG A 359 -4.98 -2.29 11.70
CA ARG A 359 -4.09 -2.79 10.64
C ARG A 359 -3.26 -3.98 11.12
N LEU A 360 -3.31 -5.11 10.42
CA LEU A 360 -2.53 -6.32 10.70
C LEU A 360 -1.57 -6.62 9.53
N PRO A 361 -0.27 -6.80 9.74
CA PRO A 361 0.47 -6.50 10.96
C PRO A 361 0.36 -5.02 11.35
N LYS A 362 0.81 -4.68 12.57
CA LYS A 362 0.90 -3.28 13.00
C LYS A 362 1.80 -2.52 12.02
N ARG A 363 1.24 -1.47 11.41
CA ARG A 363 1.88 -0.66 10.38
C ARG A 363 1.26 0.73 10.30
N ALA A 364 1.98 1.66 9.67
CA ALA A 364 1.48 2.99 9.37
C ALA A 364 0.32 2.95 8.36
N ASP A 365 -0.40 4.05 8.22
CA ASP A 365 -1.44 4.16 7.19
C ASP A 365 -0.82 4.17 5.78
N GLY A 366 -1.42 3.43 4.86
CA GLY A 366 -0.92 3.27 3.48
C GLY A 366 0.23 2.28 3.30
N ASP A 367 0.94 1.90 4.38
CA ASP A 367 1.99 0.88 4.34
C ASP A 367 1.40 -0.54 4.43
N LEU A 368 2.17 -1.54 4.03
CA LEU A 368 1.85 -2.98 4.06
C LEU A 368 2.84 -3.79 4.93
N ILE A 369 4.05 -3.27 5.13
CA ILE A 369 5.14 -3.95 5.86
C ILE A 369 5.00 -3.77 7.39
N ALA A 370 5.23 -4.84 8.15
CA ALA A 370 5.21 -4.82 9.61
C ALA A 370 6.24 -3.85 10.19
N GLU A 371 5.83 -2.98 11.11
CA GLU A 371 6.72 -2.06 11.83
C GLU A 371 7.88 -2.79 12.55
N ILE A 372 7.61 -3.97 13.11
CA ILE A 372 8.64 -4.74 13.81
C ILE A 372 9.76 -5.18 12.87
N TRP A 373 9.42 -5.62 11.66
CA TRP A 373 10.41 -6.00 10.65
C TRP A 373 11.21 -4.78 10.20
N ARG A 374 10.53 -3.64 9.96
CA ARG A 374 11.19 -2.38 9.60
C ARG A 374 12.21 -1.95 10.66
N ALA A 375 11.85 -2.07 11.94
CA ALA A 375 12.74 -1.77 13.04
C ALA A 375 13.94 -2.72 13.11
N GLN A 376 13.71 -4.03 12.93
CA GLN A 376 14.76 -5.06 12.94
C GLN A 376 15.76 -4.91 11.79
N LYS A 377 15.27 -4.53 10.61
CA LYS A 377 16.12 -4.28 9.43
C LYS A 377 16.70 -2.88 9.38
N GLY A 378 16.18 -1.93 10.16
CA GLY A 378 16.65 -0.54 10.15
C GLY A 378 16.16 0.27 8.94
N VAL A 379 14.95 -0.02 8.44
CA VAL A 379 14.34 0.60 7.24
C VAL A 379 13.07 1.39 7.55
N GLY A 380 12.93 1.88 8.79
CA GLY A 380 11.70 2.52 9.31
C GLY A 380 11.18 3.76 8.58
N GLY A 381 11.94 4.35 7.65
CA GLY A 381 11.53 5.52 6.86
C GLY A 381 11.38 5.27 5.36
N ARG A 382 11.53 4.02 4.90
CA ARG A 382 11.48 3.67 3.48
C ARG A 382 10.08 3.27 3.04
N SER A 383 9.67 3.72 1.86
CA SER A 383 8.39 3.32 1.26
C SER A 383 8.40 1.83 0.92
N ASP A 384 7.24 1.18 0.95
CA ASP A 384 7.08 -0.20 0.49
C ASP A 384 7.53 -0.41 -0.99
N THR A 385 7.55 0.66 -1.80
CA THR A 385 7.98 0.64 -3.22
C THR A 385 9.48 0.92 -3.42
N SER A 386 10.25 1.09 -2.34
CA SER A 386 11.68 1.39 -2.41
C SER A 386 12.44 0.26 -3.12
N ASP A 387 13.37 0.62 -4.00
CA ASP A 387 14.32 -0.25 -4.73
C ASP A 387 15.60 0.61 -4.86
N ASP A 388 16.17 0.97 -3.70
CA ASP A 388 17.19 2.01 -3.53
C ASP A 388 18.54 1.47 -3.05
N GLU A 389 18.74 0.15 -3.16
CA GLU A 389 19.95 -0.56 -2.76
C GLU A 389 21.15 -0.04 -3.56
N ALA A 390 22.11 0.57 -2.85
CA ALA A 390 23.28 1.18 -3.46
C ALA A 390 24.50 0.26 -3.50
N ASP A 391 24.50 -0.88 -2.79
CA ASP A 391 25.63 -1.80 -2.70
C ASP A 391 25.37 -3.09 -3.51
N PRO A 392 26.30 -3.56 -4.36
CA PRO A 392 27.47 -2.85 -4.84
C PRO A 392 27.05 -1.64 -5.70
N VAL A 393 27.94 -0.65 -5.78
CA VAL A 393 27.70 0.58 -6.57
C VAL A 393 27.46 0.26 -8.05
N GLY A 394 28.22 -0.70 -8.59
CA GLY A 394 28.04 -1.17 -9.97
C GLY A 394 28.12 -0.02 -10.98
N ASP A 395 27.21 -0.01 -11.94
CA ASP A 395 27.08 1.05 -12.95
C ASP A 395 26.48 2.37 -12.43
N GLY A 396 26.16 2.44 -11.13
CA GLY A 396 25.51 3.57 -10.47
C GLY A 396 23.98 3.47 -10.43
N THR A 397 23.39 2.44 -11.05
CA THR A 397 21.96 2.17 -10.93
C THR A 397 21.65 1.68 -9.50
N ALA A 398 20.64 2.31 -8.89
CA ALA A 398 20.12 1.88 -7.59
C ALA A 398 19.18 0.68 -7.75
N GLY A 399 19.15 -0.16 -6.72
CA GLY A 399 18.23 -1.27 -6.63
C GLY A 399 18.60 -2.46 -7.53
N ASP A 400 17.93 -3.57 -7.30
CA ASP A 400 18.00 -4.78 -8.10
C ASP A 400 16.70 -5.07 -8.86
N GLY A 401 15.68 -4.22 -8.71
CA GLY A 401 14.37 -4.38 -9.35
C GLY A 401 13.29 -4.88 -8.40
N LEU A 402 13.64 -5.28 -7.17
CA LEU A 402 12.70 -5.70 -6.14
C LEU A 402 12.31 -4.53 -5.24
N THR A 403 11.02 -4.43 -4.94
CA THR A 403 10.54 -3.45 -3.95
C THR A 403 10.82 -3.93 -2.52
N LEU A 404 10.87 -3.00 -1.56
CA LEU A 404 11.00 -3.33 -0.13
C LEU A 404 9.90 -4.29 0.36
N TYR A 405 8.68 -4.18 -0.20
CA TYR A 405 7.62 -5.15 0.09
C TYR A 405 7.95 -6.54 -0.45
N GLU A 406 8.53 -6.63 -1.64
CA GLU A 406 8.98 -7.88 -2.22
C GLU A 406 10.09 -8.50 -1.38
N GLU A 407 11.08 -7.73 -0.92
CA GLU A 407 12.12 -8.21 -0.01
C GLU A 407 11.55 -8.71 1.33
N TYR A 408 10.54 -8.01 1.86
CA TYR A 408 9.85 -8.35 3.11
C TYR A 408 9.03 -9.64 3.00
N ARG A 409 8.26 -9.79 1.92
CA ARG A 409 7.48 -11.00 1.63
C ARG A 409 8.40 -12.19 1.34
N GLY A 410 9.52 -11.91 0.67
CA GLY A 410 10.62 -12.85 0.48
C GLY A 410 10.31 -13.96 -0.52
N PHE A 411 11.24 -14.91 -0.55
CA PHE A 411 11.36 -15.98 -1.53
C PHE A 411 11.55 -17.32 -0.82
N ILE A 412 11.37 -18.40 -1.56
CA ILE A 412 11.77 -19.74 -1.17
C ILE A 412 13.03 -20.11 -1.94
N GLU A 413 14.08 -20.47 -1.22
CA GLU A 413 15.31 -21.02 -1.76
C GLU A 413 15.52 -22.41 -1.15
N ASN A 414 15.57 -23.44 -2.00
CA ASN A 414 15.75 -24.83 -1.58
C ASN A 414 14.74 -25.27 -0.50
N GLY A 415 13.48 -24.87 -0.67
CA GLY A 415 12.38 -25.16 0.25
C GLY A 415 12.37 -24.35 1.55
N GLN A 416 13.29 -23.39 1.74
CA GLN A 416 13.34 -22.53 2.92
C GLN A 416 12.97 -21.10 2.56
N HIS A 417 12.21 -20.43 3.43
CA HIS A 417 11.96 -19.00 3.27
C HIS A 417 13.23 -18.18 3.54
N ILE A 418 13.49 -17.24 2.63
CA ILE A 418 14.54 -16.24 2.72
C ILE A 418 13.93 -14.86 2.40
N GLU A 419 14.56 -13.81 2.91
CA GLU A 419 14.19 -12.43 2.61
C GLU A 419 15.20 -11.80 1.67
N GLY A 420 14.80 -10.74 0.98
CA GLY A 420 15.72 -9.85 0.29
C GLY A 420 16.55 -8.99 1.26
N ASN A 421 17.51 -8.28 0.70
CA ASN A 421 18.44 -7.45 1.46
C ASN A 421 18.27 -5.96 1.12
N PRO A 422 17.60 -5.17 1.99
CA PRO A 422 17.28 -3.78 1.68
C PRO A 422 18.50 -2.86 1.58
N PHE A 423 19.72 -3.31 1.86
CA PHE A 423 20.92 -2.50 1.69
C PHE A 423 21.82 -2.97 0.57
N LYS A 424 21.49 -4.10 -0.06
CA LYS A 424 22.40 -4.79 -0.95
C LYS A 424 21.62 -5.52 -2.05
N LYS A 425 21.97 -5.24 -3.29
CA LYS A 425 21.34 -5.84 -4.46
C LYS A 425 21.41 -7.37 -4.42
N ASP A 426 20.24 -7.99 -4.50
CA ASP A 426 20.00 -9.42 -4.59
C ASP A 426 20.22 -9.93 -6.03
N TYR A 427 20.66 -11.18 -6.16
CA TYR A 427 20.88 -11.84 -7.44
C TYR A 427 20.60 -13.33 -7.35
N PHE A 428 19.71 -13.83 -8.21
CA PHE A 428 19.19 -15.19 -8.12
C PHE A 428 19.80 -16.10 -9.19
N ILE A 429 20.23 -17.30 -8.79
CA ILE A 429 20.84 -18.30 -9.66
C ILE A 429 20.17 -19.65 -9.40
N HIS A 430 19.77 -20.32 -10.49
CA HIS A 430 19.46 -21.74 -10.48
C HIS A 430 20.59 -22.53 -11.16
N ASN A 431 21.39 -23.25 -10.36
CA ASN A 431 22.53 -24.01 -10.86
C ASN A 431 22.13 -25.41 -11.35
N ARG A 432 21.85 -25.55 -12.64
CA ARG A 432 21.53 -26.84 -13.29
C ARG A 432 22.77 -27.57 -13.80
N ALA A 433 23.94 -26.94 -13.76
CA ALA A 433 25.21 -27.52 -14.17
C ALA A 433 25.85 -28.41 -13.09
N GLY A 434 25.28 -28.43 -11.88
CA GLY A 434 25.67 -29.29 -10.78
C GLY A 434 26.76 -28.70 -9.88
N GLY A 435 27.06 -29.42 -8.78
CA GLY A 435 27.89 -28.91 -7.68
C GLY A 435 29.35 -28.61 -8.03
N VAL A 436 29.88 -29.14 -9.15
CA VAL A 436 31.26 -28.86 -9.59
C VAL A 436 31.50 -27.37 -9.87
N TYR A 437 30.44 -26.63 -10.18
CA TYR A 437 30.48 -25.20 -10.49
C TYR A 437 30.23 -24.27 -9.29
N LEU A 438 29.96 -24.83 -8.10
CA LEU A 438 29.67 -24.03 -6.91
C LEU A 438 30.80 -23.09 -6.50
N SER A 439 32.06 -23.48 -6.76
CA SER A 439 33.23 -22.63 -6.46
C SER A 439 33.32 -21.42 -7.40
N GLY A 440 32.84 -21.53 -8.64
CA GLY A 440 32.74 -20.41 -9.59
C GLY A 440 31.65 -19.42 -9.18
N ILE A 441 30.48 -19.91 -8.74
CA ILE A 441 29.42 -19.07 -8.17
C ILE A 441 29.91 -18.31 -6.93
N ARG A 442 30.63 -18.99 -6.03
CA ARG A 442 31.22 -18.36 -4.84
C ARG A 442 32.32 -17.35 -5.18
N LEU A 443 33.07 -17.57 -6.26
CA LEU A 443 34.02 -16.58 -6.79
C LEU A 443 33.25 -15.34 -7.29
N PHE A 444 32.21 -15.53 -8.11
CA PHE A 444 31.34 -14.45 -8.57
C PHE A 444 30.75 -13.66 -7.39
N ARG A 445 30.07 -14.30 -6.44
CA ARG A 445 29.49 -13.64 -5.25
C ARG A 445 30.51 -12.77 -4.51
N ARG A 446 31.72 -13.28 -4.31
CA ARG A 446 32.80 -12.55 -3.63
C ARG A 446 33.27 -11.33 -4.44
N LEU A 447 33.41 -11.49 -5.75
CA LEU A 447 33.95 -10.45 -6.62
C LEU A 447 32.94 -9.37 -6.98
N SER A 448 31.67 -9.75 -7.18
CA SER A 448 30.59 -8.81 -7.50
C SER A 448 30.18 -8.01 -6.27
N GLY A 449 30.29 -8.62 -5.08
CA GLY A 449 29.76 -8.03 -3.86
C GLY A 449 28.24 -8.01 -3.85
N LEU A 450 27.53 -8.74 -4.71
CA LEU A 450 26.07 -8.92 -4.67
C LEU A 450 25.66 -9.85 -3.53
N ASP A 451 24.40 -9.82 -3.10
CA ASP A 451 23.83 -10.91 -2.32
C ASP A 451 23.29 -12.00 -3.25
N VAL A 452 24.05 -13.09 -3.38
CA VAL A 452 23.77 -14.11 -4.38
C VAL A 452 23.05 -15.30 -3.73
N HIS A 453 21.81 -15.50 -4.14
CA HIS A 453 20.94 -16.65 -3.83
C HIS A 453 21.09 -17.68 -4.95
N TYR A 454 21.80 -18.78 -4.69
CA TYR A 454 22.23 -19.73 -5.74
C TYR A 454 21.76 -21.17 -5.55
N GLU A 455 20.94 -21.42 -4.54
CA GLU A 455 20.35 -22.73 -4.25
C GLU A 455 18.90 -22.83 -4.74
N MET A 456 18.46 -21.88 -5.58
CA MET A 456 17.15 -21.91 -6.23
C MET A 456 16.96 -23.21 -7.01
N THR A 457 15.78 -23.80 -6.87
CA THR A 457 15.38 -25.02 -7.60
C THR A 457 14.54 -24.69 -8.82
N ALA A 458 14.22 -25.72 -9.62
CA ALA A 458 13.40 -25.57 -10.83
C ALA A 458 11.96 -25.10 -10.53
N ASP A 459 11.45 -25.33 -9.32
CA ASP A 459 10.12 -24.92 -8.88
C ASP A 459 10.14 -23.60 -8.08
N GLU A 460 11.27 -22.87 -8.09
CA GLU A 460 11.46 -21.60 -7.38
C GLU A 460 11.86 -20.46 -8.33
N LEU A 461 11.95 -20.75 -9.62
CA LEU A 461 12.19 -19.80 -10.69
C LEU A 461 11.24 -20.12 -11.84
N SER A 462 10.56 -19.12 -12.40
CA SER A 462 9.57 -19.40 -13.46
C SER A 462 10.24 -19.93 -14.75
N MET A 463 9.46 -20.49 -15.68
CA MET A 463 9.99 -20.90 -17.00
C MET A 463 10.65 -19.75 -17.76
N ASP A 464 10.18 -18.52 -17.54
CA ASP A 464 10.75 -17.32 -18.13
C ASP A 464 11.87 -16.72 -17.28
N ARG A 465 12.23 -17.37 -16.17
CA ARG A 465 13.22 -16.98 -15.15
C ARG A 465 12.80 -15.85 -14.22
N VAL A 466 11.54 -15.39 -14.29
CA VAL A 466 11.02 -14.41 -13.34
C VAL A 466 11.04 -15.03 -11.94
N VAL A 467 11.56 -14.31 -10.95
CA VAL A 467 11.63 -14.76 -9.55
C VAL A 467 10.43 -14.26 -8.74
N ASN A 468 9.94 -13.05 -9.00
CA ASN A 468 8.79 -12.45 -8.32
C ASN A 468 7.47 -12.69 -9.07
N PHE A 469 7.22 -13.93 -9.52
CA PHE A 469 6.07 -14.25 -10.38
C PHE A 469 4.73 -14.31 -9.64
N ASN A 470 4.74 -14.61 -8.34
CA ASN A 470 3.55 -14.67 -7.52
C ASN A 470 3.27 -13.29 -6.93
N ARG A 471 2.48 -12.46 -7.61
CA ARG A 471 2.20 -11.07 -7.20
C ARG A 471 0.81 -10.61 -7.64
N ALA A 472 0.17 -9.75 -6.85
CA ALA A 472 -1.10 -9.12 -7.20
C ALA A 472 -1.31 -7.71 -6.61
N MET A 473 -1.41 -7.59 -5.29
CA MET A 473 -1.89 -6.37 -4.62
C MET A 473 -0.75 -5.51 -4.06
N GLY A 474 0.35 -6.14 -3.68
CA GLY A 474 1.53 -5.51 -3.15
C GLY A 474 2.31 -4.74 -4.21
N PRO A 475 3.18 -3.81 -3.78
CA PRO A 475 4.12 -3.11 -4.64
C PRO A 475 4.93 -4.06 -5.51
N HIS A 476 5.10 -3.65 -6.75
CA HIS A 476 5.89 -4.34 -7.75
C HIS A 476 6.44 -3.32 -8.74
N ARG A 477 7.70 -3.47 -9.09
CA ARG A 477 8.39 -2.55 -10.01
C ARG A 477 8.58 -3.16 -11.39
N VAL A 478 9.12 -4.37 -11.46
CA VAL A 478 9.45 -5.08 -12.69
C VAL A 478 9.48 -6.59 -12.43
N ASP A 479 9.15 -7.38 -13.46
CA ASP A 479 9.46 -8.80 -13.48
C ASP A 479 10.98 -8.97 -13.41
N GLN A 480 11.47 -9.37 -12.23
CA GLN A 480 12.89 -9.51 -11.97
C GLN A 480 13.32 -10.94 -12.29
N HIS A 481 14.43 -11.09 -13.01
CA HIS A 481 14.87 -12.40 -13.50
C HIS A 481 16.05 -12.96 -12.71
N GLY A 482 16.03 -14.27 -12.50
CA GLY A 482 17.21 -15.05 -12.13
C GLY A 482 17.98 -15.54 -13.36
N VAL A 483 19.15 -16.13 -13.12
CA VAL A 483 19.99 -16.72 -14.16
C VAL A 483 20.13 -18.23 -13.96
N GLU A 484 19.88 -18.98 -15.03
CA GLU A 484 20.07 -20.43 -15.04
C GLU A 484 21.44 -20.79 -15.62
N ILE A 485 22.13 -21.71 -14.96
CA ILE A 485 23.43 -22.25 -15.41
C ILE A 485 23.21 -23.67 -15.95
N PHE A 486 23.58 -23.93 -17.20
CA PHE A 486 23.37 -25.18 -17.90
C PHE A 486 24.67 -25.85 -18.32
N LEU A 487 24.65 -27.18 -18.42
CA LEU A 487 25.66 -27.88 -19.21
C LEU A 487 25.35 -27.75 -20.69
N PHE A 488 26.37 -27.58 -21.53
CA PHE A 488 26.23 -27.79 -22.96
C PHE A 488 25.79 -29.22 -23.27
N ALA A 489 24.88 -29.36 -24.23
CA ALA A 489 24.50 -30.67 -24.78
C ALA A 489 25.69 -31.40 -25.41
N ASN A 490 26.58 -30.65 -26.08
CA ASN A 490 27.86 -31.13 -26.61
C ASN A 490 28.95 -30.16 -26.14
N ASN A 491 29.97 -30.65 -25.43
CA ASN A 491 31.04 -29.81 -24.89
C ASN A 491 31.83 -29.11 -26.01
N PRO A 492 31.69 -27.78 -26.19
CA PRO A 492 32.34 -27.08 -27.29
C PRO A 492 33.71 -26.51 -26.88
N GLY A 493 34.14 -26.73 -25.64
CA GLY A 493 35.43 -26.27 -25.10
C GLY A 493 35.44 -24.84 -24.55
N TYR A 494 34.30 -24.15 -24.49
CA TYR A 494 34.16 -22.79 -23.93
C TYR A 494 32.94 -22.69 -23.01
N ALA A 495 32.74 -21.53 -22.38
CA ALA A 495 31.50 -21.15 -21.69
C ALA A 495 30.92 -19.86 -22.31
N ILE A 496 29.63 -19.61 -22.14
CA ILE A 496 28.96 -18.41 -22.70
C ILE A 496 27.74 -18.00 -21.88
N ALA A 497 27.58 -16.70 -21.65
CA ALA A 497 26.33 -16.06 -21.26
C ALA A 497 25.51 -15.69 -22.52
N SER A 498 24.57 -16.55 -22.88
CA SER A 498 23.77 -16.37 -24.09
C SER A 498 22.78 -15.22 -23.94
N GLY A 499 22.87 -14.23 -24.83
CA GLY A 499 22.07 -12.99 -24.79
C GLY A 499 22.77 -11.82 -24.08
N GLY A 500 23.92 -12.06 -23.45
CA GLY A 500 24.75 -11.05 -22.81
C GLY A 500 25.85 -10.47 -23.71
N PRO A 501 26.57 -9.42 -23.26
CA PRO A 501 26.43 -8.79 -21.95
C PRO A 501 25.09 -8.05 -21.75
N GLY A 502 24.47 -8.17 -20.58
CA GLY A 502 23.18 -7.57 -20.26
C GLY A 502 22.75 -7.80 -18.81
N ASN A 503 21.68 -7.12 -18.39
CA ASN A 503 20.98 -7.44 -17.13
C ASN A 503 20.20 -8.77 -17.25
N PRO A 504 19.80 -9.40 -16.13
CA PRO A 504 19.24 -10.76 -16.10
C PRO A 504 18.13 -11.05 -17.11
N VAL A 505 17.22 -10.10 -17.36
CA VAL A 505 16.14 -10.26 -18.36
C VAL A 505 16.66 -10.58 -19.76
N LYS A 506 17.83 -10.05 -20.15
CA LYS A 506 18.45 -10.32 -21.48
C LYS A 506 19.09 -11.70 -21.57
N ILE A 507 19.37 -12.34 -20.44
CA ILE A 507 20.17 -13.56 -20.38
C ILE A 507 19.27 -14.76 -20.52
N THR A 508 19.48 -15.52 -21.59
CA THR A 508 18.73 -16.76 -21.86
C THR A 508 19.30 -17.97 -21.10
N GLY A 509 20.55 -17.87 -20.65
CA GLY A 509 21.22 -18.88 -19.83
C GLY A 509 22.74 -18.74 -19.90
N VAL A 510 23.40 -19.25 -18.86
CA VAL A 510 24.87 -19.40 -18.83
C VAL A 510 25.21 -20.85 -19.12
N PHE A 511 25.90 -21.12 -20.22
CA PHE A 511 26.24 -22.47 -20.65
C PHE A 511 27.72 -22.76 -20.36
N VAL A 512 27.96 -23.88 -19.70
CA VAL A 512 29.30 -24.33 -19.27
C VAL A 512 29.56 -25.77 -19.72
N PRO A 513 30.83 -26.17 -19.89
CA PRO A 513 31.16 -27.53 -20.32
C PRO A 513 30.90 -28.57 -19.23
N ALA A 514 30.64 -29.81 -19.62
CA ALA A 514 30.56 -30.92 -18.66
C ALA A 514 31.95 -31.25 -18.09
N LEU A 515 32.04 -31.32 -16.75
CA LEU A 515 33.27 -31.68 -16.03
C LEU A 515 33.07 -33.00 -15.28
N THR A 516 34.02 -33.92 -15.42
CA THR A 516 34.02 -35.19 -14.69
C THR A 516 34.95 -35.09 -13.49
N PRO A 517 34.46 -35.20 -12.24
CA PRO A 517 35.31 -35.28 -11.06
C PRO A 517 36.19 -36.55 -11.05
N PRO A 518 37.40 -36.52 -10.45
CA PRO A 518 38.01 -35.38 -9.77
C PRO A 518 38.63 -34.39 -10.78
N VAL A 519 38.34 -33.10 -10.59
CA VAL A 519 38.94 -32.04 -11.40
C VAL A 519 40.28 -31.63 -10.78
N GLN A 520 41.35 -31.60 -11.58
CA GLN A 520 42.67 -31.17 -11.09
C GLN A 520 42.61 -29.71 -10.61
N PRO A 521 43.39 -29.30 -9.59
CA PRO A 521 43.30 -27.96 -9.01
C PRO A 521 43.44 -26.81 -10.02
N GLY A 522 44.37 -26.90 -10.97
CA GLY A 522 44.54 -25.90 -12.02
C GLY A 522 43.34 -25.80 -12.96
N THR A 523 42.79 -26.95 -13.37
CA THR A 523 41.58 -27.05 -14.17
C THR A 523 40.35 -26.50 -13.42
N ALA A 524 40.23 -26.78 -12.13
CA ALA A 524 39.16 -26.25 -11.30
C ALA A 524 39.25 -24.72 -11.17
N ARG A 525 40.46 -24.17 -10.99
CA ARG A 525 40.69 -22.73 -10.97
C ARG A 525 40.23 -22.07 -12.27
N TYR A 526 40.61 -22.63 -13.41
CA TYR A 526 40.19 -22.15 -14.73
C TYR A 526 38.66 -22.09 -14.85
N PHE A 527 37.97 -23.21 -14.62
CA PHE A 527 36.51 -23.25 -14.77
C PHE A 527 35.75 -22.38 -13.75
N ASN A 528 36.31 -22.17 -12.55
CA ASN A 528 35.72 -21.22 -11.60
C ASN A 528 35.78 -19.79 -12.14
N SER A 529 36.92 -19.38 -12.70
CA SER A 529 37.07 -18.06 -13.33
C SER A 529 36.16 -17.93 -14.55
N THR A 530 36.13 -18.94 -15.41
CA THR A 530 35.28 -18.96 -16.60
C THR A 530 33.80 -18.83 -16.24
N LEU A 531 33.30 -19.55 -15.22
CA LEU A 531 31.90 -19.37 -14.81
C LEU A 531 31.67 -17.97 -14.23
N ALA A 532 32.59 -17.45 -13.40
CA ALA A 532 32.44 -16.10 -12.86
C ALA A 532 32.42 -15.05 -13.97
N HIS A 533 33.25 -15.22 -15.01
CA HIS A 533 33.26 -14.40 -16.22
C HIS A 533 31.89 -14.37 -16.90
N GLU A 534 31.27 -15.52 -17.14
CA GLU A 534 29.94 -15.56 -17.78
C GLU A 534 28.84 -14.97 -16.88
N LEU A 535 28.93 -15.16 -15.56
CA LEU A 535 27.98 -14.52 -14.63
C LEU A 535 28.13 -12.99 -14.61
N PHE A 536 29.33 -12.46 -14.86
CA PHE A 536 29.53 -11.02 -15.03
C PHE A 536 28.96 -10.49 -16.34
N HIS A 537 29.01 -11.25 -17.44
CA HIS A 537 28.26 -10.92 -18.65
C HIS A 537 26.75 -10.87 -18.39
N ALA A 538 26.25 -11.72 -17.49
CA ALA A 538 24.87 -11.70 -17.02
C ALA A 538 24.51 -10.52 -16.08
N CYS A 539 25.51 -9.68 -15.76
CA CYS A 539 25.37 -8.42 -15.03
C CYS A 539 25.85 -7.22 -15.87
N ASN A 540 25.78 -7.32 -17.20
CA ASN A 540 26.20 -6.30 -18.15
C ASN A 540 27.67 -5.84 -18.08
N VAL A 541 28.56 -6.70 -17.59
CA VAL A 541 30.01 -6.41 -17.56
C VAL A 541 30.65 -6.91 -18.85
N TYR A 542 31.39 -6.04 -19.54
CA TYR A 542 32.05 -6.38 -20.80
C TYR A 542 33.50 -6.82 -20.59
N HIS A 543 34.06 -7.46 -21.62
CA HIS A 543 35.48 -7.73 -21.72
C HIS A 543 36.33 -6.45 -21.62
N HIS A 544 37.63 -6.61 -21.37
CA HIS A 544 38.58 -5.51 -21.44
C HIS A 544 38.79 -4.96 -22.87
N GLY A 545 38.38 -5.70 -23.88
CA GLY A 545 38.42 -5.33 -25.29
C GLY A 545 37.85 -6.45 -26.16
N ASP A 546 37.40 -6.13 -27.37
CA ASP A 546 36.83 -7.10 -28.32
C ASP A 546 37.59 -7.13 -29.66
N GLY A 547 38.68 -6.37 -29.77
CA GLY A 547 39.35 -6.12 -31.04
C GLY A 547 40.47 -7.10 -31.38
N GLY A 548 40.70 -7.28 -32.67
CA GLY A 548 42.04 -7.30 -33.26
C GLY A 548 42.93 -8.53 -33.05
N ASP A 549 42.61 -9.45 -32.15
CA ASP A 549 43.38 -10.68 -31.95
C ASP A 549 43.57 -11.42 -33.27
N ARG A 550 44.78 -12.00 -33.44
CA ARG A 550 45.17 -12.64 -34.69
C ARG A 550 45.37 -14.13 -34.49
N ASP A 551 44.49 -14.92 -35.08
CA ASP A 551 44.72 -16.35 -35.20
C ASP A 551 45.73 -16.62 -36.31
N VAL A 552 46.86 -17.18 -35.90
CA VAL A 552 47.97 -17.54 -36.78
C VAL A 552 48.34 -19.00 -36.60
N THR A 553 49.03 -19.55 -37.60
CA THR A 553 49.63 -20.87 -37.51
C THR A 553 51.14 -20.74 -37.58
N TRP A 554 51.85 -21.26 -36.58
CA TRP A 554 53.30 -21.36 -36.59
C TRP A 554 53.74 -22.76 -37.00
N ARG A 555 54.78 -22.85 -37.83
CA ARG A 555 55.40 -24.11 -38.23
C ARG A 555 56.90 -23.94 -38.43
N ARG A 556 57.70 -24.81 -37.82
CA ARG A 556 59.12 -24.92 -38.13
C ARG A 556 59.32 -25.65 -39.46
N VAL A 557 60.21 -25.15 -40.30
CA VAL A 557 60.58 -25.83 -41.56
C VAL A 557 61.46 -27.04 -41.21
N PRO A 558 61.11 -28.26 -41.69
CA PRO A 558 61.84 -29.48 -41.33
C PRO A 558 63.34 -29.38 -41.57
N GLY A 559 64.13 -29.82 -40.58
CA GLY A 559 65.59 -29.79 -40.64
C GLY A 559 66.24 -28.39 -40.54
N THR A 560 65.48 -27.36 -40.18
CA THR A 560 65.98 -25.98 -40.02
C THR A 560 65.41 -25.32 -38.76
N ASP A 561 65.98 -24.18 -38.35
CA ASP A 561 65.44 -23.30 -37.30
C ASP A 561 64.58 -22.15 -37.87
N THR A 562 64.10 -22.28 -39.10
CA THR A 562 63.20 -21.29 -39.71
C THR A 562 61.77 -21.56 -39.28
N VAL A 563 61.10 -20.56 -38.72
CA VAL A 563 59.67 -20.63 -38.37
C VAL A 563 58.86 -19.77 -39.34
N LEU A 564 57.80 -20.36 -39.88
CA LEU A 564 56.84 -19.69 -40.75
C LEU A 564 55.55 -19.44 -39.98
N GLU A 565 55.06 -18.21 -40.04
CA GLU A 565 53.76 -17.79 -39.55
C GLU A 565 52.80 -17.61 -40.71
N LYS A 566 51.63 -18.26 -40.64
CA LYS A 566 50.56 -18.12 -41.61
C LYS A 566 49.35 -17.43 -40.99
N ALA A 567 48.86 -16.37 -41.62
CA ALA A 567 47.66 -15.63 -41.22
C ALA A 567 46.86 -15.20 -42.47
N GLY A 568 45.57 -15.53 -42.55
CA GLY A 568 44.69 -15.08 -43.65
C GLY A 568 45.19 -15.40 -45.08
N GLY A 569 45.95 -16.49 -45.25
CA GLY A 569 46.53 -16.89 -46.55
C GLY A 569 47.93 -16.36 -46.84
N ASN A 570 48.41 -15.37 -46.07
CA ASN A 570 49.78 -14.87 -46.15
C ASN A 570 50.71 -15.71 -45.26
N GLU A 571 51.94 -15.93 -45.70
CA GLU A 571 52.98 -16.64 -44.95
C GLU A 571 54.23 -15.76 -44.86
N GLN A 572 54.80 -15.65 -43.66
CA GLN A 572 56.01 -14.88 -43.40
C GLN A 572 56.95 -15.63 -42.48
N GLN A 573 58.26 -15.38 -42.61
CA GLN A 573 59.24 -15.88 -41.66
C GLN A 573 59.21 -15.03 -40.38
N VAL A 574 59.20 -15.68 -39.22
CA VAL A 574 59.23 -15.03 -37.91
C VAL A 574 60.30 -15.64 -37.01
N SER A 575 60.72 -14.88 -36.00
CA SER A 575 61.53 -15.38 -34.89
C SER A 575 60.70 -15.47 -33.63
N ILE A 576 60.70 -16.62 -32.98
CA ILE A 576 59.95 -16.88 -31.74
C ILE A 576 60.91 -16.85 -30.57
N LEU A 577 60.66 -15.95 -29.62
CA LEU A 577 61.44 -15.78 -28.41
C LEU A 577 60.60 -16.11 -27.17
N ARG A 578 61.29 -16.41 -26.06
CA ARG A 578 60.74 -16.25 -24.72
C ARG A 578 60.88 -14.79 -24.27
N GLU A 579 60.10 -14.39 -23.27
CA GLU A 579 60.18 -13.03 -22.72
C GLU A 579 61.55 -12.70 -22.07
N ASP A 580 62.38 -13.70 -21.76
CA ASP A 580 63.76 -13.51 -21.30
C ASP A 580 64.77 -13.24 -22.44
N GLY A 581 64.31 -13.17 -23.69
CA GLY A 581 65.13 -12.93 -24.88
C GLY A 581 65.67 -14.20 -25.55
N THR A 582 65.42 -15.40 -24.99
CA THR A 582 65.91 -16.65 -25.57
C THR A 582 65.18 -16.97 -26.88
N LEU A 583 65.93 -17.14 -27.98
CA LEU A 583 65.41 -17.65 -29.26
C LEU A 583 65.03 -19.13 -29.14
N ILE A 584 63.79 -19.47 -29.49
CA ILE A 584 63.24 -20.84 -29.33
C ILE A 584 62.68 -21.42 -30.63
N ASN A 585 63.13 -20.93 -31.79
CA ASN A 585 62.71 -21.48 -33.08
C ASN A 585 62.92 -23.00 -33.20
N SER A 586 64.04 -23.50 -32.69
CA SER A 586 64.39 -24.93 -32.66
C SER A 586 63.46 -25.77 -31.76
N LEU A 587 62.61 -25.13 -30.95
CA LEU A 587 61.60 -25.80 -30.13
C LEU A 587 60.20 -25.76 -30.75
N MET A 588 60.00 -24.98 -31.81
CA MET A 588 58.71 -24.94 -32.51
C MET A 588 58.47 -26.26 -33.27
N PRO A 589 57.22 -26.75 -33.30
CA PRO A 589 56.90 -28.00 -33.98
C PRO A 589 57.00 -27.85 -35.50
N GLU A 590 57.40 -28.94 -36.17
CA GLU A 590 57.33 -29.05 -37.64
C GLU A 590 55.89 -29.24 -38.14
N ALA A 591 54.99 -29.64 -37.25
CA ALA A 591 53.56 -29.64 -37.49
C ALA A 591 52.97 -28.23 -37.24
N PRO A 592 51.93 -27.83 -38.01
CA PRO A 592 51.16 -26.62 -37.75
C PRO A 592 50.68 -26.50 -36.29
N LEU A 593 51.02 -25.39 -35.63
CA LEU A 593 50.55 -25.02 -34.31
C LEU A 593 49.66 -23.79 -34.41
N ALA A 594 48.38 -23.91 -34.04
CA ALA A 594 47.49 -22.76 -33.92
C ALA A 594 47.90 -21.90 -32.71
N VAL A 595 47.92 -20.59 -32.91
CA VAL A 595 48.30 -19.59 -31.91
C VAL A 595 47.42 -18.37 -32.07
N THR A 596 46.76 -17.95 -30.99
CA THR A 596 46.11 -16.64 -30.93
C THR A 596 47.14 -15.62 -30.45
N LEU A 597 47.48 -14.67 -31.32
CA LEU A 597 48.30 -13.52 -30.94
C LEU A 597 47.40 -12.46 -30.33
N GLY A 598 47.64 -12.16 -29.05
CA GLY A 598 46.91 -11.11 -28.36
C GLY A 598 47.36 -9.75 -28.86
N MET A 599 46.42 -8.82 -28.97
CA MET A 599 46.66 -7.48 -29.50
C MET A 599 46.23 -6.38 -28.51
N LYS A 600 46.74 -5.16 -28.73
CA LYS A 600 46.21 -3.96 -28.06
C LYS A 600 44.73 -3.81 -28.39
N ASP A 601 43.95 -3.32 -27.43
CA ASP A 601 42.48 -3.21 -27.49
C ASP A 601 41.73 -4.56 -27.64
N GLY A 602 42.43 -5.69 -27.55
CA GLY A 602 41.87 -7.04 -27.59
C GLY A 602 41.45 -7.57 -26.21
N PRO A 603 40.83 -8.76 -26.13
CA PRO A 603 40.29 -9.28 -24.88
C PRO A 603 41.35 -9.62 -23.81
N HIS A 604 42.62 -9.62 -24.18
CA HIS A 604 43.76 -9.91 -23.30
C HIS A 604 44.35 -8.66 -22.61
N CYS A 605 43.89 -7.45 -22.94
CA CYS A 605 44.43 -6.20 -22.40
C CYS A 605 43.90 -5.86 -20.98
N GLY A 606 44.39 -4.79 -20.37
CA GLY A 606 43.96 -4.31 -19.05
C GLY A 606 44.54 -5.09 -17.86
N GLU A 607 43.83 -5.09 -16.73
CA GLU A 607 44.28 -5.73 -15.49
C GLU A 607 44.41 -7.25 -15.66
N ASP A 608 45.62 -7.77 -15.45
CA ASP A 608 45.98 -9.15 -15.82
C ASP A 608 45.35 -10.24 -14.94
N ASP A 609 44.98 -9.90 -13.72
CA ASP A 609 44.30 -10.79 -12.77
C ASP A 609 42.77 -10.64 -12.81
N CYS A 610 42.21 -9.85 -13.73
CA CYS A 610 40.75 -9.70 -13.85
C CYS A 610 40.12 -10.91 -14.53
N VAL A 611 38.99 -11.40 -14.03
CA VAL A 611 38.23 -12.50 -14.64
C VAL A 611 37.68 -12.11 -16.02
N MET A 612 37.49 -10.82 -16.32
CA MET A 612 36.98 -10.33 -17.62
C MET A 612 38.06 -10.22 -18.70
N ARG A 613 39.31 -10.55 -18.37
CA ARG A 613 40.42 -10.65 -19.31
C ARG A 613 40.54 -12.09 -19.80
N TYR A 614 40.68 -12.29 -21.10
CA TYR A 614 40.95 -13.61 -21.65
C TYR A 614 42.38 -14.08 -21.32
N ASP A 615 42.54 -15.40 -21.19
CA ASP A 615 43.80 -16.08 -20.92
C ASP A 615 44.16 -17.11 -22.02
N VAL A 616 43.69 -16.89 -23.25
CA VAL A 616 43.87 -17.83 -24.37
C VAL A 616 45.02 -17.47 -25.32
N SER A 617 45.65 -16.31 -25.15
CA SER A 617 46.76 -15.90 -26.00
C SER A 617 47.97 -16.82 -25.85
N GLY A 618 48.53 -17.24 -26.99
CA GLY A 618 49.76 -18.03 -27.05
C GLY A 618 51.00 -17.20 -27.39
N GLY A 619 50.84 -15.91 -27.69
CA GLY A 619 51.95 -15.05 -28.06
C GLY A 619 51.55 -13.60 -28.34
N TYR A 620 52.54 -12.74 -28.53
CA TYR A 620 52.36 -11.35 -28.93
C TYR A 620 53.53 -10.88 -29.80
N ILE A 621 53.31 -9.80 -30.56
CA ILE A 621 54.30 -9.23 -31.49
C ILE A 621 55.22 -8.28 -30.72
N ALA A 622 56.52 -8.29 -31.00
CA ALA A 622 57.41 -7.32 -30.39
C ALA A 622 57.19 -5.90 -30.94
N ASP A 623 57.21 -4.90 -30.06
CA ASP A 623 57.09 -3.49 -30.42
C ASP A 623 58.31 -2.99 -31.23
N THR A 624 59.46 -3.64 -31.05
CA THR A 624 60.72 -3.27 -31.73
C THR A 624 60.86 -3.85 -33.13
N ASP A 625 60.20 -4.98 -33.42
CA ASP A 625 60.33 -5.70 -34.70
C ASP A 625 59.06 -6.53 -35.00
N PRO A 626 58.31 -6.19 -36.06
CA PRO A 626 57.07 -6.90 -36.41
C PRO A 626 57.28 -8.33 -36.93
N THR A 627 58.52 -8.80 -37.12
CA THR A 627 58.86 -10.20 -37.45
C THR A 627 59.19 -11.04 -36.21
N LEU A 628 59.28 -10.41 -35.04
CA LEU A 628 59.54 -11.08 -33.77
C LEU A 628 58.24 -11.37 -33.03
N ARG A 629 58.16 -12.56 -32.42
CA ARG A 629 57.06 -12.98 -31.56
C ARG A 629 57.61 -13.39 -30.21
N TYR A 630 56.90 -13.05 -29.14
CA TYR A 630 57.10 -13.66 -27.84
C TYR A 630 56.09 -14.78 -27.65
N ARG A 631 56.55 -15.99 -27.35
CA ARG A 631 55.71 -17.12 -26.93
C ARG A 631 55.39 -16.97 -25.45
N VAL A 632 54.11 -17.05 -25.12
CA VAL A 632 53.66 -16.96 -23.73
C VAL A 632 52.67 -18.05 -23.37
N GLN A 633 52.44 -18.17 -22.08
CA GLN A 633 51.27 -18.81 -21.50
C GLN A 633 50.63 -17.79 -20.57
N GLU A 634 49.32 -17.62 -20.70
CA GLU A 634 48.56 -16.70 -19.87
C GLU A 634 48.16 -17.34 -18.54
N ALA A 635 48.05 -16.51 -17.52
CA ALA A 635 47.49 -16.90 -16.24
C ALA A 635 46.00 -16.53 -16.19
N THR A 636 45.20 -17.42 -15.61
CA THR A 636 43.78 -17.16 -15.34
C THR A 636 43.61 -16.16 -14.21
N GLY A 637 42.88 -15.08 -14.49
CA GLY A 637 42.52 -14.05 -13.53
C GLY A 637 41.57 -14.56 -12.44
N MET A 638 41.62 -13.96 -11.26
CA MET A 638 40.78 -14.33 -10.10
C MET A 638 40.19 -13.12 -9.36
N LYS A 639 40.28 -11.92 -9.94
CA LYS A 639 39.79 -10.65 -9.40
C LYS A 639 38.81 -9.97 -10.35
N LEU A 640 38.21 -8.87 -9.89
CA LEU A 640 37.44 -7.96 -10.73
C LEU A 640 38.12 -6.59 -10.71
N CYS A 641 38.46 -6.05 -11.89
CA CYS A 641 39.20 -4.80 -11.97
C CYS A 641 38.33 -3.60 -11.60
N SER A 642 38.97 -2.60 -10.98
CA SER A 642 38.38 -1.28 -10.68
C SER A 642 39.01 -0.15 -11.51
N SER A 643 39.93 -0.49 -12.42
CA SER A 643 40.57 0.43 -13.34
C SER A 643 40.72 -0.21 -14.72
N GLY A 644 40.88 0.61 -15.76
CA GLY A 644 41.26 0.16 -17.09
C GLY A 644 42.78 0.03 -17.30
N ALA A 645 43.59 0.24 -16.26
CA ALA A 645 45.04 0.21 -16.40
C ALA A 645 45.56 -1.20 -16.71
N GLY A 646 46.62 -1.28 -17.50
CA GLY A 646 47.36 -2.53 -17.69
C GLY A 646 48.22 -2.83 -16.45
N THR A 647 48.16 -4.04 -15.93
CA THR A 647 48.94 -4.47 -14.75
C THR A 647 49.72 -5.75 -15.04
N GLY A 648 50.74 -6.04 -14.23
CA GLY A 648 51.52 -7.28 -14.30
C GLY A 648 52.05 -7.59 -15.70
N VAL A 649 51.48 -8.57 -16.41
CA VAL A 649 51.90 -8.86 -17.81
C VAL A 649 51.55 -7.73 -18.81
N ASN A 650 50.58 -6.89 -18.46
CA ASN A 650 50.14 -5.73 -19.23
C ASN A 650 50.66 -4.40 -18.68
N ASP A 651 51.50 -4.40 -17.65
CA ASP A 651 52.09 -3.17 -17.09
C ASP A 651 52.91 -2.43 -18.16
N ALA A 652 52.71 -1.11 -18.28
CA ALA A 652 53.40 -0.28 -19.26
C ALA A 652 54.93 -0.29 -19.11
N ASN A 653 55.44 -0.56 -17.91
CA ASN A 653 56.86 -0.62 -17.59
C ASN A 653 57.42 -2.06 -17.60
N ARG A 654 56.62 -3.06 -18.01
CA ARG A 654 57.07 -4.44 -18.11
C ARG A 654 58.24 -4.57 -19.10
N THR A 655 59.22 -5.39 -18.74
CA THR A 655 60.30 -5.85 -19.64
C THR A 655 59.98 -7.27 -20.12
N PRO A 656 60.12 -7.60 -21.42
CA PRO A 656 60.70 -6.77 -22.49
C PRO A 656 59.76 -5.68 -23.00
N GLN A 657 58.45 -5.84 -22.80
CA GLN A 657 57.41 -4.82 -23.04
C GLN A 657 56.12 -5.21 -22.33
N SER A 658 55.15 -4.30 -22.26
CA SER A 658 53.75 -4.65 -22.00
C SER A 658 53.24 -5.58 -23.10
N ARG A 659 52.52 -6.66 -22.75
CA ARG A 659 51.96 -7.57 -23.76
C ARG A 659 50.88 -6.88 -24.59
N TYR A 660 49.85 -6.35 -23.94
CA TYR A 660 48.65 -5.82 -24.61
C TYR A 660 48.23 -4.43 -24.15
N GLY A 661 48.91 -3.84 -23.17
CA GLY A 661 48.61 -2.50 -22.66
C GLY A 661 47.33 -2.43 -21.80
N PRO A 662 46.79 -1.21 -21.60
CA PRO A 662 45.56 -0.99 -20.83
C PRO A 662 44.34 -1.57 -21.54
N ALA A 663 43.21 -1.64 -20.82
CA ALA A 663 41.91 -1.97 -21.38
C ALA A 663 41.57 -1.01 -22.54
N ALA A 664 40.79 -1.48 -23.52
CA ALA A 664 40.32 -0.64 -24.61
C ALA A 664 39.53 0.57 -24.09
N ALA A 665 39.42 1.63 -24.90
CA ALA A 665 38.69 2.83 -24.51
C ALA A 665 37.24 2.50 -24.09
N GLY A 666 36.83 2.94 -22.90
CA GLY A 666 35.50 2.64 -22.35
C GLY A 666 35.34 1.24 -21.74
N ARG A 667 36.40 0.41 -21.74
CA ARG A 667 36.46 -0.93 -21.14
C ARG A 667 37.26 -0.94 -19.84
N GLY A 668 37.35 -2.12 -19.22
CA GLY A 668 37.92 -2.28 -17.87
C GLY A 668 36.99 -1.68 -16.81
N THR A 669 37.50 -1.37 -15.62
CA THR A 669 36.65 -0.91 -14.49
C THR A 669 35.44 -1.84 -14.26
N CYS A 670 35.62 -3.15 -14.41
CA CYS A 670 34.53 -4.11 -14.48
C CYS A 670 33.62 -4.08 -13.24
N SER A 671 34.14 -3.75 -12.06
CA SER A 671 33.33 -3.55 -10.85
C SER A 671 32.30 -2.43 -10.98
N SER A 672 32.56 -1.41 -11.81
CA SER A 672 31.65 -0.29 -12.04
C SER A 672 30.73 -0.50 -13.26
N GLN A 673 30.59 -1.74 -13.72
CA GLN A 673 29.67 -2.09 -14.82
C GLN A 673 28.50 -2.97 -14.36
N ILE A 674 28.56 -3.52 -13.15
CA ILE A 674 27.57 -4.45 -12.61
C ILE A 674 26.19 -3.79 -12.62
N LEU A 675 25.26 -4.42 -13.34
CA LEU A 675 23.86 -4.03 -13.43
C LEU A 675 22.98 -5.27 -13.36
N VAL A 676 22.12 -5.33 -12.35
CA VAL A 676 21.20 -6.46 -12.11
C VAL A 676 19.73 -6.06 -12.16
N ASN A 677 19.42 -4.77 -12.19
CA ASN A 677 18.06 -4.25 -12.18
C ASN A 677 17.40 -4.39 -13.57
N ASP A 678 16.30 -5.15 -13.67
CA ASP A 678 15.58 -5.34 -14.92
C ASP A 678 14.65 -4.16 -15.30
N ALA A 679 14.42 -3.21 -14.38
CA ALA A 679 13.61 -2.02 -14.64
C ALA A 679 14.33 -0.99 -15.52
N VAL A 680 15.63 -1.17 -15.77
CA VAL A 680 16.43 -0.29 -16.61
C VAL A 680 16.95 -1.00 -17.85
N LYS A 681 17.13 -0.25 -18.94
CA LYS A 681 17.75 -0.78 -20.15
C LYS A 681 19.26 -0.85 -19.96
N ALA A 682 19.82 -2.05 -20.00
CA ALA A 682 21.27 -2.24 -19.94
C ALA A 682 22.00 -1.45 -21.05
N PRO A 683 22.97 -0.57 -20.70
CA PRO A 683 23.72 0.23 -21.66
C PRO A 683 24.70 -0.62 -22.46
N GLU A 684 24.85 -0.28 -23.74
CA GLU A 684 25.91 -0.80 -24.60
C GLU A 684 27.24 -0.12 -24.26
N ARG A 685 28.34 -0.86 -24.38
CA ARG A 685 29.68 -0.37 -24.07
C ARG A 685 30.65 -0.78 -25.16
#